data_AF-A0A7J7E203-F1
#
_entry.id   AF-A0A7J7E203-F1
#
_cell.length_a   1.000
_cell.length_b   1.000
_cell.length_c   1.000
_cell.angle_alpha   90.00
_cell.angle_beta   90.00
_cell.angle_gamma   90.00
#
_symmetry.space_group_name_H-M   'P 1'
#
loop_
_entity.id
_entity.type
_entity.pdbx_description
1 polymer ?
#
loop_
_entity_poly.entity_id
_entity_poly.type
_entity_poly.pdbx_seq_one_letter_code
_entity_poly.pdbx_strand_id
1 'polypeptide(L)'
;MSQEMLVSYNDPSDQPSLSLDDTSSSAEESPSDTRLSLENCNDAILYIGQRFATHDAAYEFYSEFAKHCGFSIRRHRTEGKDGVGKGLTRRYFVCHRAGNTPVKTSNDSKPQRNRKSSRCGCQAYLRISKTTELGAPEWRVTGFANHHNHELLEPNQVRFLPAYRTISDADKSRILMFAKTGISVQQMMRLMELEKCVEPGYLPFTEKDVRNLLQSFRKLDPEDESIDLLRMCRNIKEKDPNFKFEYTLDSNNRLENIAWSYASSIQLYEIFGDVVVFDTTHRFTAFDMPLGIWVGVNNYGMPCFFGCVLLRDENVRSLSWALKAFLGFVNGKAPQTILTDQSMCLKEAIAIEMPTTKHAFCIWMIVAKFPSWFNTVLGDQYNEWKAEFFRLYNMESIEDFELGWRDMIDSFGLHMNRHINDMSTLRNLWALPYLRSHFFAGLTSVGHSQSINAFIQRFLSAQTRLAHFVEQVAVAVDFKDQAAEQQTMQQNVQNIYLKTGAPMESHAASVLTPFAFLKLQEQLVSAAHYASFQMEDGFLVRHHTKLDGGRKVYWVPQEGIISCSCHHFEFSGILCRHALRVLSTGNCFQIPDRYLPLRWRSISNHSAKLRQSAPTDHGGAPTDHGERIQLLQSLVSTLVTESAKSKERLDLATKQVSILLSRVREHSVSSPAVRDVPSLHRNV
;
A
#
# COMPACT_ATOMS: atom_id res chain seq x y z
N MET A 1 34.76 -17.88 -3.18
CA MET A 1 33.65 -18.79 -2.82
C MET A 1 32.80 -18.05 -1.82
N SER A 2 31.69 -17.49 -2.31
CA SER A 2 30.71 -16.78 -1.52
C SER A 2 29.49 -17.69 -1.50
N GLN A 3 29.39 -18.52 -0.46
CA GLN A 3 28.23 -19.36 -0.24
C GLN A 3 27.22 -18.50 0.53
N GLU A 4 26.61 -17.53 -0.16
CA GLU A 4 25.34 -16.97 0.28
C GLU A 4 24.27 -17.97 -0.12
N MET A 5 23.69 -18.56 0.93
CA MET A 5 22.63 -19.56 0.88
C MET A 5 21.50 -19.08 -0.03
N LEU A 6 21.23 -19.87 -1.06
CA LEU A 6 20.09 -19.76 -1.96
C LEU A 6 18.81 -19.87 -1.11
N VAL A 7 18.22 -18.75 -0.70
CA VAL A 7 16.90 -18.74 -0.05
C VAL A 7 15.88 -19.06 -1.15
N SER A 8 15.25 -20.23 -1.03
CA SER A 8 14.23 -20.71 -1.95
C SER A 8 13.06 -19.74 -2.01
N TYR A 9 12.64 -19.41 -3.23
CA TYR A 9 11.35 -18.77 -3.48
C TYR A 9 10.27 -19.81 -3.21
N ASN A 10 9.53 -19.68 -2.10
CA ASN A 10 8.31 -20.45 -1.91
C ASN A 10 7.16 -19.73 -2.64
N ASP A 11 6.66 -20.42 -3.66
CA ASP A 11 5.42 -20.11 -4.38
C ASP A 11 4.21 -20.44 -3.47
N PRO A 12 3.20 -19.57 -3.29
CA PRO A 12 2.04 -19.86 -2.44
C PRO A 12 0.98 -20.75 -3.09
N SER A 13 1.20 -21.26 -4.30
CA SER A 13 0.24 -22.12 -5.01
C SER A 13 0.69 -23.58 -5.00
N ASP A 14 0.69 -24.23 -3.85
CA ASP A 14 0.56 -25.69 -3.76
C ASP A 14 0.25 -26.09 -2.31
N GLN A 15 -1.04 -26.19 -1.99
CA GLN A 15 -1.51 -27.03 -0.90
C GLN A 15 -2.40 -28.13 -1.47
N PRO A 16 -2.06 -29.42 -1.26
CA PRO A 16 -2.89 -30.52 -1.71
C PRO A 16 -4.18 -30.57 -0.87
N SER A 17 -5.31 -30.56 -1.55
CA SER A 17 -6.64 -30.79 -0.98
C SER A 17 -6.70 -32.17 -0.33
N LEU A 18 -6.84 -32.21 0.99
CA LEU A 18 -7.15 -33.43 1.74
C LEU A 18 -8.58 -33.87 1.41
N SER A 19 -8.68 -34.94 0.63
CA SER A 19 -9.90 -35.74 0.45
C SER A 19 -10.18 -36.51 1.74
N LEU A 20 -11.34 -36.30 2.33
CA LEU A 20 -11.87 -37.17 3.38
C LEU A 20 -12.80 -38.18 2.72
N ASP A 21 -12.33 -39.42 2.67
CA ASP A 21 -13.06 -40.60 2.22
C ASP A 21 -14.25 -40.91 3.14
N ASP A 22 -15.26 -41.43 2.46
CA ASP A 22 -16.47 -42.05 3.00
C ASP A 22 -16.16 -43.18 3.98
N THR A 23 -16.94 -43.26 5.07
CA THR A 23 -17.16 -44.53 5.75
C THR A 23 -18.65 -44.70 6.00
N SER A 24 -19.20 -45.65 5.27
CA SER A 24 -20.55 -46.19 5.33
C SER A 24 -20.91 -46.75 6.71
N SER A 25 -22.13 -46.48 7.18
CA SER A 25 -22.87 -47.45 7.99
C SER A 25 -24.31 -47.57 7.49
N SER A 26 -24.60 -48.75 6.98
CA SER A 26 -25.89 -49.28 6.53
C SER A 26 -26.93 -49.34 7.66
N ALA A 27 -28.17 -48.94 7.35
CA ALA A 27 -29.36 -49.48 8.01
C ALA A 27 -30.53 -49.53 6.99
N GLU A 28 -30.98 -50.76 6.80
CA GLU A 28 -32.05 -51.35 6.00
C GLU A 28 -33.28 -50.48 5.61
N GLU A 29 -33.66 -50.58 4.33
CA GLU A 29 -35.01 -50.29 3.84
C GLU A 29 -35.91 -51.52 3.95
N SER A 30 -37.17 -51.32 4.37
CA SER A 30 -38.30 -52.06 3.81
C SER A 30 -39.56 -51.19 3.79
N PRO A 31 -40.52 -51.44 2.87
CA PRO A 31 -41.37 -50.39 2.31
C PRO A 31 -42.78 -50.38 2.93
N SER A 32 -43.37 -49.20 3.08
CA SER A 32 -44.82 -49.09 3.11
C SER A 32 -45.31 -47.81 2.42
N ASP A 33 -45.95 -48.01 1.26
CA ASP A 33 -46.84 -47.05 0.63
C ASP A 33 -47.92 -46.61 1.61
N THR A 34 -48.00 -45.33 1.97
CA THR A 34 -49.26 -44.68 2.39
C THR A 34 -49.17 -43.15 2.27
N ARG A 35 -49.94 -42.61 1.32
CA ARG A 35 -50.62 -41.28 1.29
C ARG A 35 -49.82 -40.04 1.74
N LEU A 36 -49.49 -39.21 0.74
CA LEU A 36 -49.15 -37.81 0.89
C LEU A 36 -50.28 -36.99 1.52
N SER A 37 -50.16 -36.69 2.81
CA SER A 37 -50.80 -35.53 3.46
C SER A 37 -49.98 -35.14 4.68
N LEU A 38 -49.05 -34.20 4.52
CA LEU A 38 -48.43 -33.52 5.66
C LEU A 38 -49.42 -32.47 6.19
N GLU A 39 -50.29 -32.91 7.10
CA GLU A 39 -50.86 -32.03 8.11
C GLU A 39 -49.80 -31.84 9.20
N ASN A 40 -49.12 -30.68 9.19
CA ASN A 40 -48.53 -30.07 10.37
C ASN A 40 -48.12 -28.62 10.04
N CYS A 41 -49.02 -27.68 10.27
CA CYS A 41 -48.71 -26.26 10.32
C CYS A 41 -49.62 -25.57 11.35
N ASN A 42 -49.29 -25.72 12.63
CA ASN A 42 -49.84 -24.86 13.69
C ASN A 42 -48.91 -23.66 13.86
N ASP A 43 -49.14 -22.64 13.05
CA ASP A 43 -49.35 -21.25 13.48
C ASP A 43 -49.58 -20.35 12.25
N ALA A 44 -50.71 -19.60 12.28
CA ALA A 44 -51.26 -18.73 11.23
C ALA A 44 -52.03 -19.40 10.07
N ILE A 45 -53.15 -20.05 10.37
CA ILE A 45 -54.13 -20.51 9.36
C ILE A 45 -54.76 -19.28 8.67
N LEU A 46 -54.55 -19.17 7.37
CA LEU A 46 -55.09 -18.08 6.55
C LEU A 46 -56.52 -18.43 6.10
N TYR A 47 -57.50 -17.56 6.37
CA TYR A 47 -58.92 -17.83 6.11
C TYR A 47 -59.67 -16.66 5.45
N ILE A 48 -60.75 -16.99 4.75
CA ILE A 48 -61.62 -15.99 4.10
C ILE A 48 -62.33 -15.18 5.20
N GLY A 49 -62.26 -13.86 5.10
CA GLY A 49 -62.83 -12.95 6.10
C GLY A 49 -61.79 -12.37 7.08
N GLN A 50 -60.55 -12.85 7.08
CA GLN A 50 -59.47 -12.30 7.89
C GLN A 50 -59.22 -10.81 7.57
N ARG A 51 -58.97 -10.02 8.61
CA ARG A 51 -58.89 -8.55 8.56
C ARG A 51 -57.46 -8.06 8.76
N PHE A 52 -57.08 -7.03 8.03
CA PHE A 52 -55.79 -6.35 8.10
C PHE A 52 -56.00 -4.83 8.09
N ALA A 53 -55.20 -4.09 8.85
CA ALA A 53 -55.26 -2.63 8.87
C ALA A 53 -54.81 -2.02 7.52
N THR A 54 -53.81 -2.62 6.87
CA THR A 54 -53.27 -2.17 5.58
C THR A 54 -53.11 -3.34 4.62
N HIS A 55 -53.06 -3.05 3.32
CA HIS A 55 -52.73 -4.08 2.33
C HIS A 55 -51.27 -4.56 2.47
N ASP A 56 -50.38 -3.78 3.07
CA ASP A 56 -48.99 -4.18 3.30
C ASP A 56 -48.88 -5.14 4.47
N ALA A 57 -49.65 -4.95 5.54
CA ALA A 57 -49.78 -5.94 6.61
C ALA A 57 -50.32 -7.27 6.08
N ALA A 58 -51.30 -7.24 5.16
CA ALA A 58 -51.79 -8.44 4.48
C ALA A 58 -50.72 -9.09 3.57
N TYR A 59 -49.88 -8.27 2.93
CA TYR A 59 -48.78 -8.77 2.10
C TYR A 59 -47.70 -9.45 2.94
N GLU A 60 -47.30 -8.84 4.07
CA GLU A 60 -46.32 -9.40 5.00
C GLU A 60 -46.81 -10.71 5.59
N PHE A 61 -48.06 -10.75 6.07
CA PHE A 61 -48.67 -11.97 6.59
C PHE A 61 -48.69 -13.09 5.55
N TYR A 62 -49.12 -12.80 4.32
CA TYR A 62 -49.14 -13.81 3.26
C TYR A 62 -47.72 -14.19 2.77
N SER A 63 -46.77 -13.28 2.85
CA SER A 63 -45.36 -13.54 2.53
C SER A 63 -44.75 -14.53 3.52
N GLU A 64 -45.09 -14.41 4.80
CA GLU A 64 -44.64 -15.32 5.84
C GLU A 64 -45.32 -16.69 5.72
N PHE A 65 -46.64 -16.72 5.47
CA PHE A 65 -47.36 -17.94 5.12
C PHE A 65 -46.72 -18.64 3.92
N ALA A 66 -46.45 -17.91 2.84
CA ALA A 66 -45.85 -18.46 1.63
C ALA A 66 -44.45 -19.03 1.87
N LYS A 67 -43.66 -18.37 2.71
CA LYS A 67 -42.31 -18.80 3.09
C LYS A 67 -42.36 -20.14 3.83
N HIS A 68 -43.27 -20.29 4.79
CA HIS A 68 -43.48 -21.55 5.51
C HIS A 68 -43.99 -22.67 4.59
N CYS A 69 -44.83 -22.32 3.62
CA CYS A 69 -45.36 -23.26 2.64
C CYS A 69 -44.45 -23.50 1.42
N GLY A 70 -43.19 -23.05 1.41
CA GLY A 70 -42.28 -23.44 0.34
C GLY A 70 -42.29 -22.59 -0.94
N PHE A 71 -42.91 -21.41 -0.96
CA PHE A 71 -42.97 -20.54 -2.14
C PHE A 71 -42.77 -19.07 -1.83
N SER A 72 -42.79 -18.21 -2.85
CA SER A 72 -42.76 -16.75 -2.68
C SER A 72 -43.88 -16.08 -3.46
N ILE A 73 -44.27 -14.89 -3.02
CA ILE A 73 -45.40 -14.15 -3.58
C ILE A 73 -44.96 -12.91 -4.35
N ARG A 74 -45.82 -12.42 -5.23
CA ARG A 74 -45.69 -11.14 -5.91
C ARG A 74 -47.03 -10.41 -5.95
N ARG A 75 -46.98 -9.07 -5.96
CA ARG A 75 -48.19 -8.25 -6.18
C ARG A 75 -48.63 -8.39 -7.65
N HIS A 76 -49.89 -8.73 -7.90
CA HIS A 76 -50.50 -8.76 -9.23
C HIS A 76 -51.25 -7.44 -9.52
N ARG A 77 -51.65 -7.25 -10.79
CA ARG A 77 -52.25 -5.99 -11.25
C ARG A 77 -53.57 -5.74 -10.52
N THR A 78 -53.79 -4.48 -10.17
CA THR A 78 -54.94 -4.02 -9.39
C THR A 78 -56.09 -3.60 -10.27
N GLU A 79 -57.30 -3.97 -9.87
CA GLU A 79 -58.54 -3.36 -10.33
C GLU A 79 -58.93 -2.26 -9.33
N GLY A 80 -58.84 -1.00 -9.75
CA GLY A 80 -59.67 0.05 -9.15
C GLY A 80 -61.02 0.01 -9.85
N LYS A 81 -62.12 0.32 -9.15
CA LYS A 81 -63.36 0.62 -9.87
C LYS A 81 -63.09 1.81 -10.79
N ASP A 82 -63.43 1.65 -12.06
CA ASP A 82 -63.18 2.60 -13.13
C ASP A 82 -63.64 4.01 -12.74
N GLY A 83 -62.75 4.99 -12.91
CA GLY A 83 -63.08 6.42 -12.93
C GLY A 83 -63.56 7.01 -11.60
N VAL A 84 -62.87 8.07 -11.16
CA VAL A 84 -63.26 8.97 -10.04
C VAL A 84 -62.88 8.46 -8.64
N GLY A 85 -61.66 8.81 -8.23
CA GLY A 85 -61.42 9.34 -6.88
C GLY A 85 -61.49 8.40 -5.66
N LYS A 86 -61.71 7.09 -5.83
CA LYS A 86 -61.59 6.13 -4.71
C LYS A 86 -60.42 5.18 -4.98
N GLY A 87 -59.30 5.45 -4.30
CA GLY A 87 -58.06 4.69 -4.39
C GLY A 87 -58.23 3.19 -4.13
N LEU A 88 -57.14 2.46 -4.32
CA LEU A 88 -57.00 1.01 -4.24
C LEU A 88 -58.10 0.28 -3.41
N THR A 89 -59.00 -0.44 -4.10
CA THR A 89 -60.14 -1.15 -3.49
C THR A 89 -59.97 -2.66 -3.44
N ARG A 90 -59.09 -3.25 -4.27
CA ARG A 90 -58.83 -4.69 -4.33
C ARG A 90 -57.36 -4.95 -4.68
N ARG A 91 -56.75 -5.96 -4.07
CA ARG A 91 -55.38 -6.44 -4.37
C ARG A 91 -55.35 -7.96 -4.50
N TYR A 92 -54.52 -8.43 -5.43
CA TYR A 92 -54.15 -9.83 -5.56
C TYR A 92 -52.66 -9.99 -5.25
N PHE A 93 -52.35 -10.96 -4.39
CA PHE A 93 -51.01 -11.48 -4.19
C PHE A 93 -50.98 -12.89 -4.75
N VAL A 94 -50.05 -13.18 -5.65
CA VAL A 94 -50.02 -14.46 -6.39
C VAL A 94 -48.66 -15.12 -6.21
N CYS A 95 -48.58 -16.43 -6.43
CA CYS A 95 -47.29 -17.13 -6.48
C CYS A 95 -46.33 -16.44 -7.48
N HIS A 96 -45.03 -16.42 -7.18
CA HIS A 96 -43.99 -15.89 -8.06
C HIS A 96 -44.03 -16.53 -9.46
N ARG A 97 -44.40 -17.81 -9.55
CA ARG A 97 -44.54 -18.59 -10.79
C ARG A 97 -45.91 -18.45 -11.46
N ALA A 98 -46.79 -17.59 -10.94
CA ALA A 98 -48.14 -17.40 -11.45
C ALA A 98 -48.20 -16.70 -12.81
N GLY A 99 -49.21 -17.07 -13.61
CA GLY A 99 -49.46 -16.57 -14.95
C GLY A 99 -48.45 -17.05 -15.99
N ASN A 100 -48.61 -16.59 -17.23
CA ASN A 100 -47.74 -16.98 -18.35
C ASN A 100 -46.61 -15.96 -18.58
N THR A 101 -45.56 -16.40 -19.27
CA THR A 101 -44.46 -15.53 -19.70
C THR A 101 -45.01 -14.47 -20.66
N PRO A 102 -44.87 -13.17 -20.36
CA PRO A 102 -45.29 -12.14 -21.30
C PRO A 102 -44.45 -12.22 -22.57
N VAL A 103 -45.10 -12.09 -23.74
CA VAL A 103 -44.42 -12.05 -25.04
C VAL A 103 -43.47 -10.85 -25.05
N LYS A 104 -42.18 -11.10 -25.25
CA LYS A 104 -41.17 -10.03 -25.35
C LYS A 104 -41.33 -9.34 -26.72
N THR A 105 -41.62 -8.05 -26.75
CA THR A 105 -41.36 -7.20 -27.92
C THR A 105 -39.85 -7.00 -28.04
N SER A 106 -39.27 -7.41 -29.15
CA SER A 106 -37.85 -7.18 -29.46
C SER A 106 -37.61 -5.68 -29.62
N ASN A 107 -36.70 -5.13 -28.82
CA ASN A 107 -36.29 -3.74 -28.93
C ASN A 107 -34.76 -3.74 -28.97
N ASP A 108 -34.19 -3.48 -30.15
CA ASP A 108 -32.75 -3.66 -30.43
C ASP A 108 -31.83 -2.66 -29.69
N SER A 109 -32.40 -1.65 -29.02
CA SER A 109 -31.65 -0.59 -28.34
C SER A 109 -31.21 -0.92 -26.90
N LYS A 110 -31.53 -2.10 -26.36
CA LYS A 110 -31.12 -2.49 -24.99
C LYS A 110 -30.63 -3.94 -24.94
N PRO A 111 -29.42 -4.23 -24.43
CA PRO A 111 -28.95 -5.59 -24.24
C PRO A 111 -29.87 -6.34 -23.28
N GLN A 112 -30.66 -7.28 -23.82
CA GLN A 112 -31.66 -8.01 -23.06
C GLN A 112 -31.02 -9.27 -22.47
N ARG A 113 -31.02 -9.41 -21.14
CA ARG A 113 -30.54 -10.65 -20.49
C ARG A 113 -31.41 -11.85 -20.91
N ASN A 114 -30.79 -12.91 -21.41
CA ASN A 114 -31.44 -14.18 -21.79
C ASN A 114 -31.87 -15.00 -20.55
N ARG A 115 -32.77 -14.45 -19.73
CA ARG A 115 -33.36 -15.19 -18.60
C ARG A 115 -34.69 -15.81 -19.02
N LYS A 116 -34.79 -17.15 -18.97
CA LYS A 116 -36.05 -17.88 -19.09
C LYS A 116 -36.96 -17.50 -17.90
N SER A 117 -38.25 -17.30 -18.15
CA SER A 117 -39.20 -16.96 -17.08
C SER A 117 -39.43 -18.14 -16.15
N SER A 118 -39.61 -17.89 -14.86
CA SER A 118 -39.98 -18.89 -13.85
C SER A 118 -41.48 -19.21 -13.84
N ARG A 119 -42.26 -18.50 -14.66
CA ARG A 119 -43.72 -18.60 -14.74
C ARG A 119 -44.17 -19.90 -15.41
N CYS A 120 -45.04 -20.65 -14.72
CA CYS A 120 -45.61 -21.92 -15.17
C CYS A 120 -47.15 -21.93 -15.12
N GLY A 121 -47.79 -20.75 -15.07
CA GLY A 121 -49.24 -20.67 -15.01
C GLY A 121 -49.83 -21.02 -13.63
N CYS A 122 -49.05 -20.97 -12.55
CA CYS A 122 -49.54 -21.26 -11.21
C CYS A 122 -50.74 -20.36 -10.85
N GLN A 123 -51.74 -20.95 -10.20
CA GLN A 123 -53.00 -20.28 -9.87
C GLN A 123 -53.13 -19.95 -8.38
N ALA A 124 -52.11 -20.21 -7.56
CA ALA A 124 -52.15 -19.85 -6.14
C ALA A 124 -52.23 -18.33 -5.94
N TYR A 125 -53.19 -17.87 -5.12
CA TYR A 125 -53.41 -16.46 -4.83
C TYR A 125 -54.05 -16.18 -3.47
N LEU A 126 -53.85 -14.96 -3.00
CA LEU A 126 -54.62 -14.29 -1.96
C LEU A 126 -55.25 -13.01 -2.53
N ARG A 127 -56.56 -12.85 -2.34
CA ARG A 127 -57.32 -11.68 -2.77
C ARG A 127 -57.85 -10.94 -1.56
N ILE A 128 -57.49 -9.67 -1.43
CA ILE A 128 -58.02 -8.77 -0.41
C ILE A 128 -58.83 -7.64 -1.05
N SER A 129 -59.87 -7.20 -0.35
CA SER A 129 -60.69 -6.05 -0.73
C SER A 129 -60.82 -5.07 0.44
N LYS A 130 -60.88 -3.78 0.13
CA LYS A 130 -61.07 -2.71 1.10
C LYS A 130 -62.55 -2.59 1.43
N THR A 131 -62.91 -2.77 2.70
CA THR A 131 -64.28 -2.56 3.19
C THR A 131 -64.33 -1.20 3.88
N THR A 132 -65.43 -0.46 3.67
CA THR A 132 -65.66 0.84 4.30
C THR A 132 -67.07 0.84 4.88
N GLU A 133 -67.26 0.05 5.92
CA GLU A 133 -68.54 -0.04 6.65
C GLU A 133 -68.34 0.63 8.01
N LEU A 134 -68.86 1.86 8.14
CA LEU A 134 -69.06 2.62 9.39
C LEU A 134 -67.89 2.57 10.40
N GLY A 135 -66.65 2.67 9.93
CA GLY A 135 -65.44 2.65 10.76
C GLY A 135 -64.17 2.91 9.95
N ALA A 136 -63.00 2.70 10.58
CA ALA A 136 -61.69 2.82 9.92
C ALA A 136 -61.60 1.86 8.72
N PRO A 137 -60.99 2.27 7.58
CA PRO A 137 -60.89 1.42 6.40
C PRO A 137 -60.09 0.16 6.71
N GLU A 138 -60.72 -1.01 6.55
CA GLU A 138 -60.10 -2.32 6.79
C GLU A 138 -59.96 -3.12 5.49
N TRP A 139 -58.89 -3.93 5.41
CA TRP A 139 -58.65 -4.86 4.31
C TRP A 139 -59.09 -6.26 4.72
N ARG A 140 -59.98 -6.87 3.94
CA ARG A 140 -60.49 -8.20 4.21
C ARG A 140 -60.09 -9.21 3.15
N VAL A 141 -59.70 -10.42 3.54
CA VAL A 141 -59.50 -11.54 2.63
C VAL A 141 -60.85 -11.95 2.03
N THR A 142 -60.96 -11.86 0.71
CA THR A 142 -62.18 -12.19 -0.08
C THR A 142 -62.00 -13.38 -1.01
N GLY A 143 -60.81 -13.96 -1.05
CA GLY A 143 -60.51 -15.17 -1.83
C GLY A 143 -59.11 -15.66 -1.54
N PHE A 144 -58.95 -16.98 -1.46
CA PHE A 144 -57.67 -17.63 -1.18
C PHE A 144 -57.66 -19.00 -1.87
N ALA A 145 -56.58 -19.30 -2.58
CA ALA A 145 -56.32 -20.62 -3.16
C ALA A 145 -54.85 -20.95 -3.00
N ASN A 146 -54.53 -22.09 -2.35
CA ASN A 146 -53.17 -22.57 -2.12
C ASN A 146 -52.81 -23.80 -2.95
N HIS A 147 -53.42 -23.94 -4.12
CA HIS A 147 -53.10 -25.02 -5.06
C HIS A 147 -51.99 -24.59 -6.01
N HIS A 148 -50.90 -25.36 -6.05
CA HIS A 148 -49.73 -25.10 -6.90
C HIS A 148 -49.58 -26.22 -7.93
N ASN A 149 -49.20 -25.84 -9.15
CA ASN A 149 -48.91 -26.78 -10.25
C ASN A 149 -47.41 -27.05 -10.42
N HIS A 150 -46.64 -26.79 -9.37
CA HIS A 150 -45.21 -27.00 -9.29
C HIS A 150 -44.86 -27.43 -7.87
N GLU A 151 -43.74 -28.12 -7.74
CA GLU A 151 -43.19 -28.50 -6.45
C GLU A 151 -42.89 -27.27 -5.59
N LEU A 152 -43.16 -27.40 -4.28
CA LEU A 152 -42.85 -26.41 -3.26
C LEU A 152 -41.48 -26.72 -2.67
N LEU A 153 -40.76 -25.68 -2.26
CA LEU A 153 -39.39 -25.81 -1.78
C LEU A 153 -39.35 -26.20 -0.30
N GLU A 154 -38.34 -27.00 0.06
CA GLU A 154 -38.02 -27.29 1.46
C GLU A 154 -37.53 -26.02 2.20
N PRO A 155 -37.68 -25.93 3.54
CA PRO A 155 -37.27 -24.74 4.31
C PRO A 155 -35.82 -24.29 4.05
N ASN A 156 -34.89 -25.23 3.85
CA ASN A 156 -33.48 -24.96 3.54
C ASN A 156 -33.26 -24.41 2.11
N GLN A 157 -34.22 -24.60 1.19
CA GLN A 157 -34.20 -24.12 -0.19
C GLN A 157 -34.95 -22.80 -0.35
N VAL A 158 -36.07 -22.61 0.36
CA VAL A 158 -36.91 -21.39 0.30
C VAL A 158 -36.09 -20.13 0.55
N ARG A 159 -35.16 -20.17 1.51
CA ARG A 159 -34.31 -19.03 1.88
C ARG A 159 -33.52 -18.46 0.71
N PHE A 160 -33.25 -19.25 -0.34
CA PHE A 160 -32.52 -18.81 -1.52
C PHE A 160 -33.38 -18.10 -2.57
N LEU A 161 -34.71 -18.03 -2.38
CA LEU A 161 -35.57 -17.29 -3.28
C LEU A 161 -35.27 -15.78 -3.21
N PRO A 162 -35.22 -15.06 -4.36
CA PRO A 162 -34.92 -13.63 -4.38
C PRO A 162 -35.79 -12.75 -3.48
N ALA A 163 -37.03 -13.17 -3.20
CA ALA A 163 -37.95 -12.44 -2.31
C ALA A 163 -37.48 -12.45 -0.84
N TYR A 164 -36.73 -13.48 -0.44
CA TYR A 164 -36.26 -13.66 0.94
C TYR A 164 -34.78 -13.30 1.10
N ARG A 165 -34.06 -13.12 -0.02
CA ARG A 165 -32.65 -12.69 -0.03
C ARG A 165 -32.48 -11.17 0.10
N THR A 166 -32.84 -10.64 1.27
CA THR A 166 -32.77 -9.20 1.54
C THR A 166 -31.57 -8.82 2.40
N ILE A 167 -30.91 -7.71 2.05
CA ILE A 167 -29.83 -7.10 2.84
C ILE A 167 -30.44 -5.88 3.53
N SER A 168 -30.48 -5.87 4.86
CA SER A 168 -30.98 -4.72 5.62
C SER A 168 -30.10 -3.48 5.43
N ASP A 169 -30.62 -2.27 5.68
CA ASP A 169 -29.82 -1.05 5.49
C ASP A 169 -28.65 -0.94 6.49
N ALA A 170 -28.80 -1.50 7.69
CA ALA A 170 -27.71 -1.66 8.65
C ALA A 170 -26.63 -2.59 8.09
N ASP A 171 -27.02 -3.73 7.53
CA ASP A 171 -26.10 -4.68 6.89
C ASP A 171 -25.40 -4.07 5.67
N LYS A 172 -26.12 -3.33 4.84
CA LYS A 172 -25.52 -2.61 3.70
C LYS A 172 -24.43 -1.66 4.18
N SER A 173 -24.72 -0.88 5.23
CA SER A 173 -23.75 0.08 5.80
C SER A 173 -22.51 -0.64 6.35
N ARG A 174 -22.70 -1.79 7.02
CA ARG A 174 -21.62 -2.62 7.54
C ARG A 174 -20.77 -3.23 6.42
N ILE A 175 -21.40 -3.80 5.39
CA ILE A 175 -20.74 -4.34 4.20
C ILE A 175 -19.93 -3.25 3.50
N LEU A 176 -20.48 -2.05 3.35
CA LEU A 176 -19.77 -0.92 2.74
C LEU A 176 -18.57 -0.50 3.57
N MET A 177 -18.68 -0.51 4.90
CA MET A 177 -17.55 -0.23 5.78
C MET A 177 -16.43 -1.28 5.62
N PHE A 178 -16.77 -2.57 5.58
CA PHE A 178 -15.79 -3.63 5.33
C PHE A 178 -15.14 -3.53 3.95
N ALA A 179 -15.90 -3.13 2.93
CA ALA A 179 -15.38 -2.91 1.59
C ALA A 179 -14.38 -1.75 1.57
N LYS A 180 -14.63 -0.67 2.31
CA LYS A 180 -13.70 0.47 2.45
C LYS A 180 -12.37 0.07 3.08
N THR A 181 -12.37 -0.94 3.94
CA THR A 181 -11.18 -1.48 4.60
C THR A 181 -10.52 -2.64 3.82
N GLY A 182 -10.98 -2.93 2.60
CA GLY A 182 -10.37 -3.93 1.72
C GLY A 182 -10.65 -5.40 2.09
N ILE A 183 -11.60 -5.67 2.98
CA ILE A 183 -11.94 -7.04 3.42
C ILE A 183 -12.54 -7.83 2.25
N SER A 184 -12.20 -9.11 2.10
CA SER A 184 -12.77 -9.94 1.02
C SER A 184 -14.26 -10.23 1.28
N VAL A 185 -15.06 -10.40 0.23
CA VAL A 185 -16.50 -10.70 0.41
C VAL A 185 -16.71 -11.96 1.27
N GLN A 186 -15.85 -12.96 1.15
CA GLN A 186 -15.89 -14.16 2.00
C GLN A 186 -15.65 -13.83 3.47
N GLN A 187 -14.65 -12.99 3.76
CA GLN A 187 -14.38 -12.53 5.12
C GLN A 187 -15.53 -11.65 5.65
N MET A 188 -16.13 -10.80 4.82
CA MET A 188 -17.32 -10.01 5.20
C MET A 188 -18.46 -10.92 5.63
N MET A 189 -18.77 -11.94 4.83
CA MET A 189 -19.82 -12.93 5.15
C MET A 189 -19.52 -13.57 6.51
N ARG A 190 -18.28 -14.01 6.74
CA ARG A 190 -17.90 -14.65 8.00
C ARG A 190 -18.00 -13.72 9.22
N LEU A 191 -17.56 -12.47 9.07
CA LEU A 191 -17.67 -11.45 10.13
C LEU A 191 -19.13 -11.15 10.45
N MET A 192 -19.98 -11.05 9.44
CA MET A 192 -21.41 -10.82 9.63
C MET A 192 -22.11 -12.00 10.30
N GLU A 193 -21.72 -13.25 9.98
CA GLU A 193 -22.22 -14.44 10.67
C GLU A 193 -21.87 -14.41 12.16
N LEU A 194 -20.61 -14.07 12.48
CA LEU A 194 -20.14 -13.96 13.87
C LEU A 194 -20.85 -12.84 14.63
N GLU A 195 -20.99 -11.65 14.04
CA GLU A 195 -21.64 -10.50 14.66
C GLU A 195 -23.12 -10.76 14.95
N LYS A 196 -23.77 -11.57 14.12
CA LYS A 196 -25.18 -11.92 14.27
C LYS A 196 -25.40 -13.22 15.05
N CYS A 197 -24.34 -13.88 15.49
CA CYS A 197 -24.38 -15.17 16.16
C CYS A 197 -25.17 -16.23 15.37
N VAL A 198 -24.98 -16.29 14.04
CA VAL A 198 -25.61 -17.29 13.18
C VAL A 198 -24.59 -18.29 12.63
N GLU A 199 -25.03 -19.51 12.34
CA GLU A 199 -24.18 -20.53 11.73
C GLU A 199 -23.73 -20.16 10.30
N PRO A 200 -22.58 -20.68 9.84
CA PRO A 200 -22.11 -20.45 8.49
C PRO A 200 -23.18 -20.77 7.43
N GLY A 201 -23.46 -19.82 6.54
CA GLY A 201 -24.45 -19.97 5.48
C GLY A 201 -25.91 -19.73 5.89
N TYR A 202 -26.19 -19.28 7.13
CA TYR A 202 -27.54 -18.93 7.59
C TYR A 202 -27.88 -17.43 7.52
N LEU A 203 -26.98 -16.60 6.97
CA LEU A 203 -27.33 -15.21 6.65
C LEU A 203 -28.48 -15.13 5.64
N PRO A 204 -29.34 -14.10 5.73
CA PRO A 204 -30.49 -13.95 4.85
C PRO A 204 -30.10 -13.60 3.41
N PHE A 205 -28.82 -13.38 3.10
CA PHE A 205 -28.32 -13.05 1.77
C PHE A 205 -27.07 -13.88 1.47
N THR A 206 -26.75 -13.99 0.18
CA THR A 206 -25.61 -14.78 -0.29
C THR A 206 -24.42 -13.90 -0.65
N GLU A 207 -23.24 -14.52 -0.79
CA GLU A 207 -22.03 -13.86 -1.29
C GLU A 207 -22.25 -13.16 -2.63
N LYS A 208 -23.11 -13.73 -3.50
CA LYS A 208 -23.50 -13.14 -4.78
C LYS A 208 -24.31 -11.85 -4.60
N ASP A 209 -25.15 -11.78 -3.58
CA ASP A 209 -25.96 -10.58 -3.29
C ASP A 209 -25.06 -9.46 -2.76
N VAL A 210 -24.08 -9.79 -1.92
CA VAL A 210 -23.05 -8.83 -1.47
C VAL A 210 -22.23 -8.32 -2.66
N ARG A 211 -21.77 -9.21 -3.55
CA ARG A 211 -21.09 -8.79 -4.79
C ARG A 211 -21.94 -7.87 -5.66
N ASN A 212 -23.22 -8.19 -5.83
CA ASN A 212 -24.15 -7.34 -6.60
C ASN A 212 -24.37 -5.98 -5.94
N LEU A 213 -24.46 -5.94 -4.60
CA LEU A 213 -24.54 -4.71 -3.83
C LEU A 213 -23.30 -3.85 -4.07
N LEU A 214 -22.11 -4.40 -3.83
CA LEU A 214 -20.85 -3.69 -4.09
C LEU A 214 -20.74 -3.21 -5.53
N GLN A 215 -21.17 -4.03 -6.51
CA GLN A 215 -21.19 -3.63 -7.91
C GLN A 215 -22.18 -2.50 -8.20
N SER A 216 -23.36 -2.48 -7.57
CA SER A 216 -24.31 -1.37 -7.72
C SER A 216 -23.75 -0.05 -7.21
N PHE A 217 -22.90 -0.08 -6.18
CA PHE A 217 -22.19 1.09 -5.67
C PHE A 217 -20.99 1.49 -6.54
N ARG A 218 -20.47 0.62 -7.39
CA ARG A 218 -19.40 0.92 -8.37
C ARG A 218 -19.91 1.58 -9.66
N LYS A 219 -21.23 1.73 -9.85
CA LYS A 219 -21.81 2.40 -11.02
C LYS A 219 -21.86 3.92 -10.85
N LEU A 220 -20.75 4.53 -10.43
CA LEU A 220 -20.58 5.98 -10.50
C LEU A 220 -19.82 6.30 -11.79
N ASP A 221 -20.12 7.46 -12.37
CA ASP A 221 -19.39 7.95 -13.54
C ASP A 221 -17.93 8.18 -13.14
N PRO A 222 -16.92 7.72 -13.92
CA PRO A 222 -15.53 8.12 -13.72
C PRO A 222 -15.35 9.64 -13.48
N GLU A 223 -16.21 10.47 -14.07
CA GLU A 223 -16.22 11.92 -13.81
C GLU A 223 -16.52 12.24 -12.33
N ASP A 224 -17.51 11.60 -11.71
CA ASP A 224 -17.89 11.81 -10.30
C ASP A 224 -16.74 11.44 -9.35
N GLU A 225 -16.06 10.32 -9.63
CA GLU A 225 -14.93 9.88 -8.80
C GLU A 225 -13.70 10.81 -8.91
N SER A 226 -13.46 11.43 -10.07
CA SER A 226 -12.40 12.43 -10.24
C SER A 226 -12.67 13.73 -9.46
N ILE A 227 -13.94 14.15 -9.41
CA ILE A 227 -14.40 15.30 -8.64
C ILE A 227 -14.26 15.02 -7.14
N ASP A 228 -14.61 13.82 -6.71
CA ASP A 228 -14.45 13.38 -5.31
C ASP A 228 -12.99 13.34 -4.86
N LEU A 229 -12.09 12.84 -5.71
CA LEU A 229 -10.65 12.87 -5.44
C LEU A 229 -10.15 14.31 -5.24
N LEU A 230 -10.47 15.22 -6.17
CA LEU A 230 -10.04 16.61 -6.08
C LEU A 230 -10.64 17.31 -4.85
N ARG A 231 -11.89 17.02 -4.51
CA ARG A 231 -12.55 17.53 -3.30
C ARG A 231 -11.85 17.05 -2.05
N MET A 232 -11.42 15.79 -2.04
CA MET A 232 -10.70 15.21 -0.92
C MET A 232 -9.32 15.83 -0.73
N CYS A 233 -8.54 15.99 -1.80
CA CYS A 233 -7.25 16.69 -1.74
C CYS A 233 -7.41 18.13 -1.21
N ARG A 234 -8.46 18.85 -1.64
CA ARG A 234 -8.79 20.18 -1.09
C ARG A 234 -9.12 20.12 0.41
N ASN A 235 -9.95 19.18 0.84
CA ASN A 235 -10.30 19.01 2.26
C ASN A 235 -9.08 18.69 3.13
N ILE A 236 -8.12 17.90 2.62
CA ILE A 236 -6.86 17.62 3.33
C ILE A 236 -6.00 18.88 3.37
N LYS A 237 -5.86 19.61 2.26
CA LYS A 237 -5.13 20.88 2.20
C LYS A 237 -5.66 21.94 3.18
N GLU A 238 -6.97 21.99 3.37
CA GLU A 238 -7.61 22.89 4.34
C GLU A 238 -7.27 22.52 5.79
N LYS A 239 -7.15 21.22 6.10
CA LYS A 239 -6.76 20.72 7.42
C LYS A 239 -5.26 20.83 7.68
N ASP A 240 -4.45 20.59 6.65
CA ASP A 240 -3.00 20.64 6.68
C ASP A 240 -2.48 21.51 5.52
N PRO A 241 -2.13 22.79 5.80
CA PRO A 241 -1.58 23.70 4.80
C PRO A 241 -0.27 23.22 4.17
N ASN A 242 0.43 22.25 4.76
CA ASN A 242 1.68 21.70 4.23
C ASN A 242 1.47 20.49 3.32
N PHE A 243 0.25 19.93 3.26
CA PHE A 243 -0.12 18.98 2.19
C PHE A 243 0.04 19.68 0.83
N LYS A 244 0.64 19.01 -0.15
CA LYS A 244 0.80 19.56 -1.51
C LYS A 244 0.14 18.64 -2.51
N PHE A 245 -0.57 19.22 -3.46
CA PHE A 245 -1.12 18.50 -4.61
C PHE A 245 -1.18 19.41 -5.83
N GLU A 246 -1.02 18.82 -7.01
CA GLU A 246 -1.11 19.48 -8.32
C GLU A 246 -1.87 18.58 -9.27
N TYR A 247 -2.57 19.17 -10.24
CA TYR A 247 -3.32 18.43 -11.24
C TYR A 247 -3.43 19.16 -12.57
N THR A 248 -3.68 18.42 -13.65
CA THR A 248 -4.02 18.95 -14.98
C THR A 248 -5.39 18.47 -15.43
N LEU A 249 -6.05 19.27 -16.26
CA LEU A 249 -7.31 18.92 -16.91
C LEU A 249 -7.10 18.83 -18.42
N ASP A 250 -7.82 17.92 -19.06
CA ASP A 250 -7.85 17.82 -20.52
C ASP A 250 -8.75 18.90 -21.15
N SER A 251 -8.87 18.89 -22.48
CA SER A 251 -9.72 19.83 -23.23
C SER A 251 -11.22 19.75 -22.87
N ASN A 252 -11.66 18.67 -22.24
CA ASN A 252 -13.04 18.43 -21.82
C ASN A 252 -13.23 18.68 -20.32
N ASN A 253 -12.28 19.33 -19.64
CA ASN A 253 -12.25 19.54 -18.19
C ASN A 253 -12.26 18.26 -17.35
N ARG A 254 -11.78 17.15 -17.90
CA ARG A 254 -11.61 15.89 -17.16
C ARG A 254 -10.21 15.82 -16.56
N LEU A 255 -10.11 15.19 -15.40
CA LEU A 255 -8.83 14.98 -14.73
C LEU A 255 -7.89 14.18 -15.62
N GLU A 256 -6.75 14.79 -15.96
CA GLU A 256 -5.72 14.18 -16.80
C GLU A 256 -4.62 13.60 -15.89
N ASN A 257 -3.96 14.43 -15.09
CA ASN A 257 -2.94 13.98 -14.15
C ASN A 257 -3.18 14.59 -12.77
N ILE A 258 -2.81 13.88 -11.70
CA ILE A 258 -2.82 14.41 -10.33
C ILE A 258 -1.68 13.82 -9.51
N ALA A 259 -0.95 14.65 -8.80
CA ALA A 259 0.14 14.26 -7.91
C ALA A 259 -0.10 14.89 -6.53
N TRP A 260 0.29 14.19 -5.47
CA TRP A 260 0.18 14.71 -4.11
C TRP A 260 1.24 14.14 -3.16
N SER A 261 1.52 14.89 -2.09
CA SER A 261 2.38 14.51 -1.00
C SER A 261 1.90 15.10 0.33
N TYR A 262 2.11 14.36 1.41
CA TYR A 262 1.81 14.78 2.77
C TYR A 262 2.95 15.62 3.36
N ALA A 263 2.64 16.40 4.40
CA ALA A 263 3.62 17.25 5.05
C ALA A 263 4.79 16.46 5.66
N SER A 264 4.50 15.34 6.35
CA SER A 264 5.53 14.46 6.93
C SER A 264 6.42 13.84 5.85
N SER A 265 5.83 13.44 4.72
CA SER A 265 6.55 12.90 3.55
C SER A 265 7.54 13.90 2.95
N ILE A 266 7.16 15.17 2.83
CA ILE A 266 8.04 16.25 2.34
C ILE A 266 9.21 16.48 3.31
N GLN A 267 8.95 16.46 4.63
CA GLN A 267 9.99 16.60 5.64
C GLN A 267 10.96 15.41 5.65
N LEU A 268 10.45 14.19 5.50
CA LEU A 268 11.28 12.98 5.38
C LEU A 268 12.17 13.03 4.14
N TYR A 269 11.64 13.53 3.01
CA TYR A 269 12.42 13.70 1.79
C TYR A 269 13.60 14.66 1.99
N GLU A 270 13.46 15.70 2.81
CA GLU A 270 14.56 16.63 3.07
C GLU A 270 15.79 15.92 3.65
N ILE A 271 15.59 14.85 4.43
CA ILE A 271 16.67 14.10 5.08
C ILE A 271 17.07 12.86 4.24
N PHE A 272 16.10 12.16 3.66
CA PHE A 272 16.26 10.83 3.06
C PHE A 272 15.91 10.75 1.57
N GLY A 273 15.68 11.89 0.91
CA GLY A 273 15.40 12.00 -0.52
C GLY A 273 16.63 11.97 -1.42
N ASP A 274 17.79 11.55 -0.90
CA ASP A 274 19.02 11.39 -1.69
C ASP A 274 18.94 10.21 -2.67
N VAL A 275 18.18 9.17 -2.33
CA VAL A 275 17.87 8.05 -3.23
C VAL A 275 16.39 7.71 -3.17
N VAL A 276 15.76 7.64 -4.35
CA VAL A 276 14.31 7.45 -4.48
C VAL A 276 14.01 6.31 -5.44
N VAL A 277 13.06 5.45 -5.09
CA VAL A 277 12.38 4.55 -6.01
C VAL A 277 11.13 5.25 -6.52
N PHE A 278 10.95 5.32 -7.83
CA PHE A 278 9.70 5.71 -8.47
C PHE A 278 9.09 4.50 -9.16
N ASP A 279 8.08 3.92 -8.52
CA ASP A 279 7.39 2.72 -8.99
C ASP A 279 6.13 3.10 -9.77
N THR A 280 6.09 2.80 -11.07
CA THR A 280 4.92 3.01 -11.94
C THR A 280 4.27 1.70 -12.39
N THR A 281 4.59 0.57 -11.74
CA THR A 281 4.11 -0.76 -12.14
C THR A 281 2.65 -1.04 -11.77
N HIS A 282 2.02 -0.14 -11.02
CA HIS A 282 0.67 -0.29 -10.50
C HIS A 282 -0.34 0.49 -11.34
N ARG A 283 -1.56 -0.06 -11.48
CA ARG A 283 -2.67 0.56 -12.21
C ARG A 283 -3.96 0.47 -11.42
N PHE A 284 -4.77 1.52 -11.45
CA PHE A 284 -6.12 1.49 -10.89
C PHE A 284 -7.12 0.93 -11.90
N THR A 285 -7.69 -0.23 -11.60
CA THR A 285 -8.66 -0.91 -12.48
C THR A 285 -9.95 -0.12 -12.72
N ALA A 286 -10.32 0.82 -11.84
CA ALA A 286 -11.51 1.65 -11.99
C ALA A 286 -11.39 2.69 -13.12
N PHE A 287 -10.16 3.15 -13.42
CA PHE A 287 -9.90 4.24 -14.37
C PHE A 287 -8.94 3.87 -15.49
N ASP A 288 -8.30 2.70 -15.38
CA ASP A 288 -7.17 2.32 -16.22
C ASP A 288 -6.05 3.39 -16.22
N MET A 289 -5.87 4.05 -15.08
CA MET A 289 -4.83 5.07 -14.88
C MET A 289 -3.59 4.46 -14.20
N PRO A 290 -2.38 4.68 -14.76
CA PRO A 290 -1.12 4.41 -14.08
C PRO A 290 -1.01 5.11 -12.72
N LEU A 291 -0.57 4.37 -11.72
CA LEU A 291 -0.20 4.88 -10.41
C LEU A 291 1.32 4.87 -10.28
N GLY A 292 1.89 6.04 -10.05
CA GLY A 292 3.27 6.22 -9.65
C GLY A 292 3.40 6.45 -8.15
N ILE A 293 4.39 5.83 -7.51
CA ILE A 293 4.66 5.95 -6.07
C ILE A 293 6.13 6.28 -5.85
N TRP A 294 6.43 7.34 -5.10
CA TRP A 294 7.80 7.68 -4.69
C TRP A 294 8.09 7.16 -3.29
N VAL A 295 9.12 6.33 -3.15
CA VAL A 295 9.52 5.69 -1.89
C VAL A 295 11.05 5.72 -1.72
N GLY A 296 11.54 6.03 -0.53
CA GLY A 296 12.96 5.92 -0.15
C GLY A 296 13.19 5.01 1.05
N VAL A 297 14.35 5.16 1.71
CA VAL A 297 14.66 4.48 2.98
C VAL A 297 15.31 5.44 3.98
N ASN A 298 14.88 5.39 5.23
CA ASN A 298 15.48 6.19 6.31
C ASN A 298 16.78 5.57 6.85
N ASN A 299 17.36 6.23 7.85
CA ASN A 299 18.55 5.80 8.57
C ASN A 299 18.40 4.48 9.35
N TYR A 300 17.19 3.94 9.51
CA TYR A 300 16.91 2.64 10.12
C TYR A 300 16.64 1.54 9.09
N GLY A 301 16.76 1.84 7.78
CA GLY A 301 16.48 0.89 6.71
C GLY A 301 14.98 0.64 6.48
N MET A 302 14.12 1.49 7.02
CA MET A 302 12.67 1.39 6.86
C MET A 302 12.23 2.22 5.65
N PRO A 303 11.24 1.76 4.85
CA PRO A 303 10.83 2.53 3.68
C PRO A 303 10.24 3.89 4.07
N CYS A 304 10.34 4.91 3.23
CA CYS A 304 9.76 6.23 3.46
C CYS A 304 8.87 6.61 2.29
N PHE A 305 7.61 6.92 2.53
CA PHE A 305 6.72 7.39 1.49
C PHE A 305 6.96 8.87 1.22
N PHE A 306 7.15 9.25 -0.04
CA PHE A 306 7.41 10.62 -0.46
C PHE A 306 6.28 11.25 -1.29
N GLY A 307 5.43 10.44 -1.92
CA GLY A 307 4.30 10.96 -2.70
C GLY A 307 3.70 9.93 -3.63
N CYS A 308 2.57 10.30 -4.24
CA CYS A 308 1.88 9.52 -5.25
C CYS A 308 1.49 10.38 -6.45
N VAL A 309 1.33 9.73 -7.60
CA VAL A 309 0.80 10.34 -8.82
C VAL A 309 -0.12 9.38 -9.57
N LEU A 310 -1.19 9.91 -10.13
CA LEU A 310 -2.03 9.24 -11.09
C LEU A 310 -1.92 9.95 -12.43
N LEU A 311 -1.65 9.18 -13.46
CA LEU A 311 -1.43 9.69 -14.81
C LEU A 311 -2.53 9.17 -15.73
N ARG A 312 -2.89 9.97 -16.74
CA ARG A 312 -3.79 9.50 -17.80
C ARG A 312 -3.13 8.40 -18.62
N ASP A 313 -1.88 8.65 -19.01
CA ASP A 313 -1.14 7.86 -19.99
C ASP A 313 0.34 7.73 -19.57
N GLU A 314 0.95 6.59 -19.90
CA GLU A 314 2.38 6.31 -19.67
C GLU A 314 3.26 6.83 -20.82
N ASN A 315 3.20 8.14 -21.06
CA ASN A 315 4.02 8.81 -22.07
C ASN A 315 5.01 9.81 -21.45
N VAL A 316 6.01 10.22 -22.24
CA VAL A 316 7.07 11.14 -21.79
C VAL A 316 6.50 12.45 -21.23
N ARG A 317 5.42 12.99 -21.83
CA ARG A 317 4.81 14.26 -21.39
C ARG A 317 4.18 14.13 -20.00
N SER A 318 3.37 13.10 -19.78
CA SER A 318 2.71 12.85 -18.49
C SER A 318 3.73 12.54 -17.39
N LEU A 319 4.77 11.75 -17.72
CA LEU A 319 5.83 11.41 -16.77
C LEU A 319 6.74 12.62 -16.46
N SER A 320 7.04 13.46 -17.44
CA SER A 320 7.78 14.71 -17.22
C SER A 320 6.99 15.65 -16.31
N TRP A 321 5.67 15.75 -16.52
CA TRP A 321 4.80 16.49 -15.61
C TRP A 321 4.85 15.93 -14.18
N ALA A 322 4.79 14.59 -14.03
CA ALA A 322 4.87 13.94 -12.72
C ALA A 322 6.17 14.29 -11.98
N LEU A 323 7.30 14.23 -12.68
CA LEU A 323 8.62 14.57 -12.12
C LEU A 323 8.70 16.05 -11.74
N LYS A 324 8.16 16.97 -12.56
CA LYS A 324 8.08 18.41 -12.23
C LYS A 324 7.23 18.66 -10.99
N ALA A 325 6.04 18.07 -10.93
CA ALA A 325 5.14 18.24 -9.80
C ALA A 325 5.80 17.73 -8.51
N PHE A 326 6.41 16.54 -8.56
CA PHE A 326 7.16 15.99 -7.43
C PHE A 326 8.30 16.91 -6.98
N LEU A 327 9.14 17.40 -7.92
CA LEU A 327 10.19 18.37 -7.61
C LEU A 327 9.64 19.67 -7.00
N GLY A 328 8.49 20.16 -7.49
CA GLY A 328 7.79 21.30 -6.90
C GLY A 328 7.38 21.05 -5.44
N PHE A 329 7.01 19.81 -5.09
CA PHE A 329 6.68 19.45 -3.71
C PHE A 329 7.89 19.50 -2.79
N VAL A 330 9.06 19.09 -3.28
CA VAL A 330 10.32 18.98 -2.52
C VAL A 330 11.29 20.15 -2.78
N ASN A 331 10.75 21.33 -3.14
CA ASN A 331 11.49 22.58 -3.31
C ASN A 331 12.65 22.49 -4.32
N GLY A 332 12.48 21.70 -5.38
CA GLY A 332 13.46 21.52 -6.46
C GLY A 332 14.65 20.62 -6.11
N LYS A 333 14.66 19.99 -4.92
CA LYS A 333 15.75 19.10 -4.50
C LYS A 333 15.67 17.76 -5.24
N ALA A 334 16.33 17.66 -6.39
CA ALA A 334 16.44 16.40 -7.13
C ALA A 334 17.23 15.34 -6.34
N PRO A 335 16.85 14.04 -6.41
CA PRO A 335 17.60 12.99 -5.76
C PRO A 335 18.96 12.79 -6.46
N GLN A 336 19.94 12.23 -5.75
CA GLN A 336 21.22 11.87 -6.37
C GLN A 336 21.05 10.67 -7.30
N THR A 337 20.22 9.71 -6.89
CA THR A 337 19.91 8.50 -7.66
C THR A 337 18.40 8.23 -7.65
N ILE A 338 17.85 7.91 -8.81
CA ILE A 338 16.45 7.47 -8.96
C ILE A 338 16.41 6.06 -9.55
N LEU A 339 15.69 5.17 -8.87
CA LEU A 339 15.42 3.81 -9.33
C LEU A 339 13.99 3.75 -9.91
N THR A 340 13.83 3.21 -11.11
CA THR A 340 12.50 3.06 -11.73
C THR A 340 12.27 1.66 -12.25
N ASP A 341 11.05 1.36 -12.67
CA ASP A 341 10.81 0.24 -13.57
C ASP A 341 11.50 0.46 -14.94
N GLN A 342 11.47 -0.59 -15.76
CA GLN A 342 12.06 -0.58 -17.10
C GLN A 342 11.13 0.11 -18.12
N SER A 343 10.97 1.42 -17.98
CA SER A 343 10.21 2.28 -18.90
C SER A 343 11.12 3.26 -19.65
N MET A 344 11.06 3.22 -20.98
CA MET A 344 11.82 4.16 -21.83
C MET A 344 11.27 5.58 -21.72
N CYS A 345 9.95 5.72 -21.58
CA CYS A 345 9.31 7.02 -21.38
C CYS A 345 9.81 7.68 -20.08
N LEU A 346 10.00 6.89 -19.00
CA LEU A 346 10.59 7.38 -17.75
C LEU A 346 12.05 7.76 -17.91
N LYS A 347 12.84 6.93 -18.60
CA LYS A 347 14.25 7.23 -18.89
C LYS A 347 14.40 8.59 -19.59
N GLU A 348 13.59 8.85 -20.60
CA GLU A 348 13.59 10.12 -21.33
C GLU A 348 13.12 11.29 -20.46
N ALA A 349 12.01 11.13 -19.73
CA ALA A 349 11.50 12.15 -18.83
C ALA A 349 12.51 12.53 -17.73
N ILE A 350 13.20 11.55 -17.13
CA ILE A 350 14.24 11.80 -16.12
C ILE A 350 15.42 12.57 -16.73
N ALA A 351 15.84 12.23 -17.95
CA ALA A 351 16.92 12.94 -18.62
C ALA A 351 16.58 14.42 -18.90
N ILE A 352 15.29 14.75 -19.08
CA ILE A 352 14.81 16.12 -19.28
C ILE A 352 14.71 16.86 -17.94
N GLU A 353 14.06 16.25 -16.95
CA GLU A 353 13.64 16.94 -15.72
C GLU A 353 14.67 16.88 -14.58
N MET A 354 15.55 15.88 -14.60
CA MET A 354 16.54 15.63 -13.55
C MET A 354 17.91 15.23 -14.18
N PRO A 355 18.53 16.09 -15.00
CA PRO A 355 19.71 15.72 -15.81
C PRO A 355 20.95 15.35 -14.98
N THR A 356 21.04 15.81 -13.73
CA THR A 356 22.14 15.49 -12.81
C THR A 356 21.89 14.24 -11.96
N THR A 357 20.67 13.70 -11.98
CA THR A 357 20.29 12.52 -11.20
C THR A 357 20.74 11.26 -11.92
N LYS A 358 21.39 10.34 -11.20
CA LYS A 358 21.70 9.03 -11.73
C LYS A 358 20.43 8.21 -11.86
N HIS A 359 20.01 7.95 -13.10
CA HIS A 359 18.96 6.98 -13.37
C HIS A 359 19.50 5.55 -13.31
N ALA A 360 18.75 4.68 -12.63
CA ALA A 360 18.94 3.25 -12.65
C ALA A 360 17.60 2.52 -12.74
N PHE A 361 17.60 1.34 -13.36
CA PHE A 361 16.48 0.43 -13.27
C PHE A 361 16.56 -0.39 -11.99
N CYS A 362 15.39 -0.58 -11.43
CA CYS A 362 15.17 -1.33 -10.23
C CYS A 362 15.34 -2.83 -10.50
N ILE A 363 16.37 -3.45 -9.90
CA ILE A 363 16.71 -4.85 -10.18
C ILE A 363 15.58 -5.83 -9.81
N TRP A 364 14.84 -5.58 -8.71
CA TRP A 364 13.77 -6.50 -8.32
C TRP A 364 12.56 -6.43 -9.26
N MET A 365 12.30 -5.26 -9.86
CA MET A 365 11.27 -5.11 -10.89
C MET A 365 11.69 -5.78 -12.21
N ILE A 366 12.98 -5.78 -12.55
CA ILE A 366 13.52 -6.54 -13.69
C ILE A 366 13.37 -8.05 -13.44
N VAL A 367 13.86 -8.52 -12.29
CA VAL A 367 13.87 -9.94 -11.92
C VAL A 367 12.45 -10.51 -11.84
N ALA A 368 11.45 -9.70 -11.45
CA ALA A 368 10.05 -10.11 -11.44
C ALA A 368 9.52 -10.51 -12.83
N LYS A 369 10.16 -10.03 -13.92
CA LYS A 369 9.79 -10.39 -15.30
C LYS A 369 10.49 -11.64 -15.82
N PHE A 370 11.51 -12.16 -15.12
CA PHE A 370 12.28 -13.31 -15.58
C PHE A 370 11.44 -14.56 -15.85
N PRO A 371 10.46 -14.94 -15.00
CA PRO A 371 9.65 -16.13 -15.27
C PRO A 371 8.90 -16.03 -16.60
N SER A 372 8.34 -14.86 -16.94
CA SER A 372 7.61 -14.69 -18.20
C SER A 372 8.53 -14.60 -19.41
N TRP A 373 9.76 -14.12 -19.25
CA TRP A 373 10.72 -13.97 -20.34
C TRP A 373 11.51 -15.24 -20.66
N PHE A 374 11.85 -16.02 -19.63
CA PHE A 374 12.90 -17.04 -19.74
C PHE A 374 12.48 -18.43 -19.30
N ASN A 375 11.38 -18.62 -18.55
CA ASN A 375 11.01 -19.95 -18.06
C ASN A 375 10.74 -20.93 -19.21
N THR A 376 9.92 -20.53 -20.19
CA THR A 376 9.64 -21.35 -21.38
C THR A 376 10.86 -21.50 -22.30
N VAL A 377 11.75 -20.51 -22.34
CA VAL A 377 12.92 -20.51 -23.24
C VAL A 377 14.05 -21.40 -22.71
N LEU A 378 14.26 -21.40 -21.39
CA LEU A 378 15.38 -22.08 -20.73
C LEU A 378 14.99 -23.42 -20.09
N GLY A 379 13.71 -23.63 -19.77
CA GLY A 379 13.24 -24.84 -19.09
C GLY A 379 14.06 -25.14 -17.84
N ASP A 380 14.62 -26.35 -17.78
CA ASP A 380 15.41 -26.83 -16.64
C ASP A 380 16.68 -26.00 -16.37
N GLN A 381 17.20 -25.29 -17.39
CA GLN A 381 18.39 -24.43 -17.26
C GLN A 381 18.09 -23.07 -16.62
N TYR A 382 16.82 -22.73 -16.36
CA TYR A 382 16.42 -21.41 -15.85
C TYR A 382 17.11 -21.05 -14.53
N ASN A 383 17.23 -22.00 -13.60
CA ASN A 383 17.84 -21.74 -12.30
C ASN A 383 19.36 -21.51 -12.40
N GLU A 384 20.03 -22.25 -13.28
CA GLU A 384 21.46 -22.09 -13.56
C GLU A 384 21.73 -20.72 -14.21
N TRP A 385 20.94 -20.36 -15.22
CA TRP A 385 21.01 -19.04 -15.85
C TRP A 385 20.74 -17.91 -14.84
N LYS A 386 19.73 -18.06 -13.97
CA LYS A 386 19.39 -17.05 -12.96
C LYS A 386 20.54 -16.86 -11.97
N ALA A 387 21.18 -17.94 -11.53
CA ALA A 387 22.37 -17.86 -10.67
C ALA A 387 23.52 -17.15 -11.38
N GLU A 388 23.77 -17.47 -12.65
CA GLU A 388 24.80 -16.85 -13.47
C GLU A 388 24.53 -15.35 -13.71
N PHE A 389 23.27 -14.99 -14.00
CA PHE A 389 22.84 -13.60 -14.10
C PHE A 389 23.16 -12.81 -12.83
N PHE A 390 22.83 -13.34 -11.64
CA PHE A 390 23.14 -12.66 -10.39
C PHE A 390 24.64 -12.59 -10.08
N ARG A 391 25.42 -13.59 -10.51
CA ARG A 391 26.88 -13.55 -10.45
C ARG A 391 27.42 -12.38 -11.27
N LEU A 392 26.96 -12.24 -12.52
CA LEU A 392 27.36 -11.16 -13.42
C LEU A 392 26.87 -9.79 -12.95
N TYR A 393 25.60 -9.67 -12.59
CA TYR A 393 25.02 -8.44 -12.03
C TYR A 393 25.83 -7.88 -10.87
N ASN A 394 26.39 -8.74 -10.02
CA ASN A 394 27.20 -8.37 -8.85
C ASN A 394 28.70 -8.18 -9.14
N MET A 395 29.14 -8.28 -10.39
CA MET A 395 30.54 -8.02 -10.73
C MET A 395 30.98 -6.61 -10.32
N GLU A 396 32.30 -6.44 -10.20
CA GLU A 396 32.90 -5.16 -9.87
C GLU A 396 33.57 -4.52 -11.09
N SER A 397 34.23 -5.32 -11.95
CA SER A 397 34.84 -4.85 -13.20
C SER A 397 33.81 -4.87 -14.33
N ILE A 398 33.86 -3.82 -15.16
CA ILE A 398 33.07 -3.74 -16.39
C ILE A 398 33.60 -4.77 -17.39
N GLU A 399 34.92 -4.92 -17.51
CA GLU A 399 35.56 -5.86 -18.43
C GLU A 399 35.16 -7.32 -18.12
N ASP A 400 35.23 -7.72 -16.85
CA ASP A 400 34.82 -9.06 -16.40
C ASP A 400 33.34 -9.30 -16.65
N PHE A 401 32.51 -8.27 -16.47
CA PHE A 401 31.09 -8.33 -16.77
C PHE A 401 30.83 -8.50 -18.27
N GLU A 402 31.47 -7.72 -19.13
CA GLU A 402 31.29 -7.80 -20.59
C GLU A 402 31.72 -9.16 -21.14
N LEU A 403 32.83 -9.71 -20.64
CA LEU A 403 33.28 -11.05 -20.98
C LEU A 403 32.26 -12.11 -20.53
N GLY A 404 31.94 -12.12 -19.22
CA GLY A 404 31.01 -13.11 -18.67
C GLY A 404 29.59 -13.00 -19.22
N TRP A 405 29.13 -11.80 -19.59
CA TRP A 405 27.83 -11.60 -20.23
C TRP A 405 27.78 -12.22 -21.62
N ARG A 406 28.84 -12.09 -22.43
CA ARG A 406 28.95 -12.79 -23.71
C ARG A 406 28.96 -14.30 -23.52
N ASP A 407 29.79 -14.80 -22.62
CA ASP A 407 29.91 -16.23 -22.34
C ASP A 407 28.58 -16.84 -21.87
N MET A 408 27.81 -16.12 -21.04
CA MET A 408 26.47 -16.53 -20.63
C MET A 408 25.50 -16.58 -21.81
N ILE A 409 25.49 -15.58 -22.69
CA ILE A 409 24.61 -15.59 -23.87
C ILE A 409 24.91 -16.80 -24.75
N ASP A 410 26.18 -17.08 -25.00
CA ASP A 410 26.63 -18.20 -25.82
C ASP A 410 26.23 -19.55 -25.19
N SER A 411 26.48 -19.70 -23.89
CA SER A 411 26.23 -20.94 -23.13
C SER A 411 24.75 -21.31 -23.06
N PHE A 412 23.86 -20.31 -23.00
CA PHE A 412 22.41 -20.52 -22.92
C PHE A 412 21.70 -20.30 -24.27
N GLY A 413 22.44 -20.05 -25.37
CA GLY A 413 21.87 -19.89 -26.71
C GLY A 413 20.94 -18.68 -26.89
N LEU A 414 21.20 -17.58 -26.18
CA LEU A 414 20.25 -16.47 -26.03
C LEU A 414 20.40 -15.32 -27.05
N HIS A 415 21.22 -15.49 -28.10
CA HIS A 415 21.57 -14.42 -29.05
C HIS A 415 20.36 -13.73 -29.69
N MET A 416 19.31 -14.48 -30.02
CA MET A 416 18.10 -13.95 -30.68
C MET A 416 17.02 -13.51 -29.69
N ASN A 417 17.26 -13.61 -28.38
CA ASN A 417 16.28 -13.24 -27.38
C ASN A 417 16.21 -11.70 -27.24
N ARG A 418 15.06 -11.13 -27.59
CA ARG A 418 14.83 -9.68 -27.52
C ARG A 418 15.11 -9.08 -26.14
N HIS A 419 14.74 -9.78 -25.06
CA HIS A 419 14.88 -9.27 -23.70
C HIS A 419 16.35 -9.22 -23.28
N ILE A 420 17.15 -10.19 -23.71
CA ILE A 420 18.61 -10.18 -23.49
C ILE A 420 19.29 -9.06 -24.28
N ASN A 421 18.87 -8.82 -25.52
CA ASN A 421 19.39 -7.72 -26.33
C ASN A 421 19.05 -6.35 -25.73
N ASP A 422 17.82 -6.16 -25.25
CA ASP A 422 17.40 -4.94 -24.53
C ASP A 422 18.21 -4.75 -23.24
N MET A 423 18.37 -5.81 -22.45
CA MET A 423 19.17 -5.80 -21.23
C MET A 423 20.64 -5.46 -21.52
N SER A 424 21.24 -6.04 -22.57
CA SER A 424 22.61 -5.72 -22.99
C SER A 424 22.73 -4.25 -23.40
N THR A 425 21.77 -3.71 -24.14
CA THR A 425 21.75 -2.30 -24.57
C THR A 425 21.65 -1.34 -23.39
N LEU A 426 20.93 -1.73 -22.33
CA LEU A 426 20.63 -0.89 -21.16
C LEU A 426 21.45 -1.24 -19.92
N ARG A 427 22.52 -2.04 -20.04
CA ARG A 427 23.35 -2.54 -18.93
C ARG A 427 23.85 -1.47 -17.97
N ASN A 428 24.14 -0.28 -18.47
CA ASN A 428 24.59 0.90 -17.74
C ASN A 428 23.49 1.53 -16.85
N LEU A 429 22.25 1.04 -16.93
CA LEU A 429 21.14 1.40 -16.05
C LEU A 429 20.82 0.33 -15.01
N TRP A 430 21.27 -0.92 -15.14
CA TRP A 430 20.88 -1.98 -14.20
C TRP A 430 22.04 -2.81 -13.64
N ALA A 431 23.17 -2.95 -14.32
CA ALA A 431 24.27 -3.79 -13.86
C ALA A 431 25.18 -3.05 -12.86
N LEU A 432 25.52 -3.67 -11.71
CA LEU A 432 26.30 -2.99 -10.67
C LEU A 432 27.70 -2.52 -11.11
N PRO A 433 28.46 -3.19 -12.00
CA PRO A 433 29.73 -2.65 -12.50
C PRO A 433 29.65 -1.20 -12.99
N TYR A 434 28.50 -0.82 -13.58
CA TYR A 434 28.25 0.52 -14.10
C TYR A 434 27.62 1.48 -13.08
N LEU A 435 27.12 0.96 -11.96
CA LEU A 435 26.34 1.72 -10.97
C LEU A 435 27.09 1.94 -9.65
N ARG A 436 28.10 1.12 -9.35
CA ARG A 436 28.83 1.09 -8.06
C ARG A 436 29.44 2.43 -7.63
N SER A 437 29.76 3.31 -8.57
CA SER A 437 30.29 4.65 -8.27
C SER A 437 29.24 5.66 -7.80
N HIS A 438 27.96 5.30 -7.80
CA HIS A 438 26.84 6.15 -7.40
C HIS A 438 26.21 5.62 -6.12
N PHE A 439 25.61 6.50 -5.34
CA PHE A 439 25.02 6.15 -4.06
C PHE A 439 23.60 5.57 -4.22
N PHE A 440 23.32 4.42 -3.58
CA PHE A 440 22.06 3.67 -3.70
C PHE A 440 21.35 3.42 -2.36
N ALA A 441 21.93 3.84 -1.24
CA ALA A 441 21.35 3.68 0.10
C ALA A 441 20.92 2.23 0.47
N GLY A 442 21.52 1.22 -0.18
CA GLY A 442 21.16 -0.19 0.01
C GLY A 442 19.87 -0.63 -0.70
N LEU A 443 19.21 0.23 -1.46
CA LEU A 443 17.93 -0.09 -2.11
C LEU A 443 17.99 -1.29 -3.05
N THR A 444 19.16 -1.62 -3.61
CA THR A 444 19.34 -2.82 -4.45
C THR A 444 19.33 -4.14 -3.68
N SER A 445 19.23 -4.13 -2.35
CA SER A 445 19.18 -5.33 -1.52
C SER A 445 17.79 -5.98 -1.50
N VAL A 446 17.78 -7.32 -1.43
CA VAL A 446 16.54 -8.12 -1.43
C VAL A 446 15.63 -7.74 -0.25
N GLY A 447 16.20 -7.54 0.94
CA GLY A 447 15.43 -7.19 2.13
C GLY A 447 14.68 -5.86 2.00
N HIS A 448 15.30 -4.82 1.42
CA HIS A 448 14.61 -3.55 1.19
C HIS A 448 13.54 -3.65 0.10
N SER A 449 13.79 -4.40 -0.97
CA SER A 449 12.77 -4.63 -2.01
C SER A 449 11.51 -5.29 -1.47
N GLN A 450 11.66 -6.30 -0.61
CA GLN A 450 10.54 -6.98 0.04
C GLN A 450 9.79 -6.03 0.99
N SER A 451 10.52 -5.23 1.77
CA SER A 451 9.93 -4.26 2.71
C SER A 451 9.18 -3.14 1.98
N ILE A 452 9.72 -2.62 0.87
CA ILE A 452 9.06 -1.61 0.02
C ILE A 452 7.81 -2.20 -0.62
N ASN A 453 7.91 -3.38 -1.23
CA ASN A 453 6.76 -4.03 -1.86
C ASN A 453 5.66 -4.30 -0.82
N ALA A 454 6.01 -4.85 0.34
CA ALA A 454 5.06 -5.08 1.43
C ALA A 454 4.42 -3.76 1.91
N PHE A 455 5.18 -2.68 1.98
CA PHE A 455 4.66 -1.35 2.32
C PHE A 455 3.65 -0.85 1.28
N ILE A 456 3.97 -0.95 -0.01
CA ILE A 456 3.11 -0.53 -1.11
C ILE A 456 1.80 -1.35 -1.13
N GLN A 457 1.89 -2.68 -0.98
CA GLN A 457 0.72 -3.56 -0.99
C GLN A 457 -0.29 -3.28 0.14
N ARG A 458 0.11 -2.61 1.23
CA ARG A 458 -0.82 -2.29 2.35
C ARG A 458 -1.94 -1.32 1.96
N PHE A 459 -1.71 -0.46 0.97
CA PHE A 459 -2.70 0.51 0.51
C PHE A 459 -3.15 0.26 -0.94
N LEU A 460 -2.58 -0.73 -1.62
CA LEU A 460 -3.06 -1.26 -2.91
C LEU A 460 -3.99 -2.46 -2.69
N SER A 461 -5.28 -2.21 -2.43
CA SER A 461 -6.29 -3.28 -2.45
C SER A 461 -7.07 -3.25 -3.77
N ALA A 462 -7.40 -4.42 -4.33
CA ALA A 462 -8.24 -4.54 -5.52
C ALA A 462 -9.69 -4.01 -5.32
N GLN A 463 -10.03 -3.59 -4.10
CA GLN A 463 -11.34 -3.07 -3.72
C GLN A 463 -11.32 -1.58 -3.36
N THR A 464 -10.15 -0.93 -3.29
CA THR A 464 -10.07 0.48 -2.86
C THR A 464 -10.61 1.39 -3.96
N ARG A 465 -11.57 2.26 -3.60
CA ARG A 465 -11.97 3.38 -4.47
C ARG A 465 -10.88 4.43 -4.48
N LEU A 466 -10.84 5.24 -5.54
CA LEU A 466 -9.83 6.28 -5.70
C LEU A 466 -9.88 7.34 -4.58
N ALA A 467 -11.07 7.79 -4.18
CA ALA A 467 -11.19 8.69 -3.03
C ALA A 467 -10.65 8.02 -1.75
N HIS A 468 -10.99 6.75 -1.50
CA HIS A 468 -10.46 6.03 -0.33
C HIS A 468 -8.96 5.76 -0.41
N PHE A 469 -8.34 5.77 -1.59
CA PHE A 469 -6.90 5.58 -1.73
C PHE A 469 -6.12 6.68 -1.01
N VAL A 470 -6.50 7.95 -1.15
CA VAL A 470 -5.80 9.06 -0.47
C VAL A 470 -5.92 8.94 1.05
N GLU A 471 -7.08 8.48 1.55
CA GLU A 471 -7.28 8.15 2.97
C GLU A 471 -6.40 6.97 3.41
N GLN A 472 -6.36 5.89 2.62
CA GLN A 472 -5.57 4.69 2.95
C GLN A 472 -4.07 4.96 2.93
N VAL A 473 -3.59 5.79 2.00
CA VAL A 473 -2.20 6.24 2.00
C VAL A 473 -1.93 7.10 3.24
N ALA A 474 -2.82 8.03 3.61
CA ALA A 474 -2.67 8.81 4.83
C ALA A 474 -2.57 7.92 6.08
N VAL A 475 -3.49 6.95 6.22
CA VAL A 475 -3.47 5.98 7.33
C VAL A 475 -2.19 5.14 7.31
N ALA A 476 -1.71 4.71 6.14
CA ALA A 476 -0.48 3.93 6.03
C ALA A 476 0.78 4.74 6.38
N VAL A 477 0.80 6.03 6.04
CA VAL A 477 1.85 6.98 6.43
C VAL A 477 1.80 7.20 7.94
N ASP A 478 0.64 7.56 8.49
CA ASP A 478 0.46 7.82 9.93
C ASP A 478 0.80 6.60 10.79
N PHE A 479 0.30 5.41 10.42
CA PHE A 479 0.62 4.16 11.10
C PHE A 479 2.13 3.90 11.11
N LYS A 480 2.80 4.22 10.01
CA LYS A 480 4.22 3.97 9.86
C LYS A 480 5.06 4.97 10.62
N ASP A 481 4.66 6.23 10.68
CA ASP A 481 5.34 7.22 11.52
C ASP A 481 5.30 6.76 12.99
N GLN A 482 4.14 6.29 13.48
CA GLN A 482 4.00 5.73 14.83
C GLN A 482 4.79 4.41 15.04
N ALA A 483 4.73 3.49 14.07
CA ALA A 483 5.44 2.21 14.16
C ALA A 483 6.96 2.38 14.02
N ALA A 484 7.42 3.34 13.21
CA ALA A 484 8.82 3.69 13.06
C ALA A 484 9.35 4.35 14.33
N GLU A 485 8.57 5.20 15.01
CA GLU A 485 8.91 5.73 16.34
C GLU A 485 9.01 4.63 17.39
N GLN A 486 8.06 3.68 17.41
CA GLN A 486 8.11 2.52 18.32
C GLN A 486 9.30 1.61 18.04
N GLN A 487 9.58 1.30 16.78
CA GLN A 487 10.74 0.50 16.40
C GLN A 487 12.06 1.24 16.66
N THR A 488 12.10 2.55 16.45
CA THR A 488 13.25 3.38 16.81
C THR A 488 13.50 3.31 18.30
N MET A 489 12.44 3.44 19.13
CA MET A 489 12.55 3.24 20.57
C MET A 489 13.02 1.84 20.93
N GLN A 490 12.45 0.78 20.35
CA GLN A 490 12.86 -0.61 20.63
C GLN A 490 14.31 -0.88 20.21
N GLN A 491 14.74 -0.40 19.05
CA GLN A 491 16.11 -0.58 18.57
C GLN A 491 17.11 0.26 19.37
N ASN A 492 16.71 1.43 19.86
CA ASN A 492 17.54 2.24 20.77
C ASN A 492 17.63 1.60 22.18
N VAL A 493 16.68 0.75 22.56
CA VAL A 493 16.68 -0.03 23.82
C VAL A 493 17.45 -1.36 23.66
N GLN A 494 17.71 -1.83 22.44
CA GLN A 494 18.53 -3.02 22.23
C GLN A 494 20.00 -2.76 22.58
N ASN A 495 20.55 -3.60 23.45
CA ASN A 495 21.98 -3.59 23.74
C ASN A 495 22.76 -3.98 22.47
N ILE A 496 23.44 -3.00 21.87
CA ILE A 496 24.34 -3.24 20.74
C ILE A 496 25.52 -4.08 21.23
N TYR A 497 25.66 -5.30 20.70
CA TYR A 497 26.78 -6.20 21.03
C TYR A 497 27.94 -6.01 20.05
N LEU A 498 29.13 -5.72 20.59
CA LEU A 498 30.37 -5.60 19.81
C LEU A 498 30.96 -7.00 19.55
N LYS A 499 31.34 -7.31 18.31
CA LYS A 499 31.81 -8.63 17.87
C LYS A 499 33.32 -8.75 17.77
N THR A 500 34.05 -7.66 17.55
CA THR A 500 35.49 -7.68 17.28
C THR A 500 36.32 -7.09 18.41
N GLY A 501 35.71 -6.29 19.29
CA GLY A 501 36.41 -5.55 20.34
C GLY A 501 37.29 -4.42 19.83
N ALA A 502 37.27 -4.13 18.52
CA ALA A 502 38.07 -3.07 17.93
C ALA A 502 37.57 -1.68 18.38
N PRO A 503 38.46 -0.73 18.72
CA PRO A 503 38.05 0.63 19.10
C PRO A 503 37.17 1.33 18.05
N MET A 504 37.44 1.10 16.77
CA MET A 504 36.64 1.66 15.67
C MET A 504 35.21 1.13 15.63
N GLU A 505 34.99 -0.10 16.13
CA GLU A 505 33.66 -0.70 16.26
C GLU A 505 32.85 0.04 17.32
N SER A 506 33.47 0.31 18.48
CA SER A 506 32.84 1.07 19.56
C SER A 506 32.54 2.51 19.13
N HIS A 507 33.47 3.15 18.40
CA HIS A 507 33.24 4.48 17.83
C HIS A 507 32.07 4.50 16.84
N ALA A 508 32.00 3.51 15.95
CA ALA A 508 30.88 3.41 15.02
C ALA A 508 29.54 3.20 15.73
N ALA A 509 29.50 2.35 16.76
CA ALA A 509 28.30 2.09 17.55
C ALA A 509 27.76 3.34 18.27
N SER A 510 28.63 4.27 18.68
CA SER A 510 28.20 5.51 19.32
C SER A 510 27.66 6.56 18.36
N VAL A 511 27.98 6.46 17.06
CA VAL A 511 27.63 7.47 16.05
C VAL A 511 26.49 7.00 15.14
N LEU A 512 26.51 5.74 14.70
CA LEU A 512 25.58 5.21 13.70
C LEU A 512 24.27 4.73 14.33
N THR A 513 23.20 4.71 13.53
CA THR A 513 21.99 3.95 13.88
C THR A 513 22.30 2.46 13.96
N PRO A 514 21.51 1.66 14.71
CA PRO A 514 21.66 0.21 14.76
C PRO A 514 21.71 -0.45 13.37
N PHE A 515 20.88 0.02 12.44
CA PHE A 515 20.88 -0.46 11.05
C PHE A 515 22.24 -0.27 10.35
N ALA A 516 22.75 0.96 10.33
CA ALA A 516 24.02 1.26 9.65
C ALA A 516 25.21 0.65 10.39
N PHE A 517 25.17 0.62 11.72
CA PHE A 517 26.18 -0.03 12.56
C PHE A 517 26.29 -1.52 12.23
N LEU A 518 25.18 -2.26 12.15
CA LEU A 518 25.20 -3.69 11.83
C LEU A 518 25.84 -3.95 10.46
N LYS A 519 25.54 -3.11 9.46
CA LYS A 519 26.17 -3.20 8.13
C LYS A 519 27.67 -2.95 8.17
N LEU A 520 28.12 -1.96 8.93
CA LEU A 520 29.54 -1.71 9.12
C LEU A 520 30.21 -2.86 9.90
N GLN A 521 29.56 -3.38 10.94
CA GLN A 521 30.05 -4.47 11.77
C GLN A 521 30.24 -5.75 10.94
N GLU A 522 29.31 -6.07 10.03
CA GLU A 522 29.46 -7.17 9.06
C GLU A 522 30.74 -7.01 8.21
N GLN A 523 31.03 -5.80 7.74
CA GLN A 523 32.25 -5.49 6.98
C GLN A 523 33.50 -5.60 7.86
N LEU A 524 33.43 -5.14 9.11
CA LEU A 524 34.55 -5.18 10.04
C LEU A 524 34.92 -6.61 10.45
N VAL A 525 33.93 -7.43 10.78
CA VAL A 525 34.12 -8.87 11.05
C VAL A 525 34.73 -9.56 9.83
N SER A 526 34.23 -9.23 8.63
CA SER A 526 34.76 -9.77 7.39
C SER A 526 36.21 -9.36 7.13
N ALA A 527 36.64 -8.16 7.55
CA ALA A 527 37.97 -7.62 7.32
C ALA A 527 39.09 -8.46 7.97
N ALA A 528 38.79 -9.22 9.03
CA ALA A 528 39.75 -10.12 9.68
C ALA A 528 40.28 -11.21 8.74
N HIS A 529 39.49 -11.62 7.74
CA HIS A 529 39.87 -12.62 6.75
C HIS A 529 40.72 -12.04 5.59
N TYR A 530 41.10 -10.77 5.65
CA TYR A 530 41.86 -10.11 4.60
C TYR A 530 43.24 -9.71 5.09
N ALA A 531 44.24 -9.88 4.23
CA ALA A 531 45.58 -9.36 4.38
C ALA A 531 45.75 -8.09 3.56
N SER A 532 46.52 -7.14 4.08
CA SER A 532 46.89 -5.87 3.45
C SER A 532 48.38 -5.92 3.11
N PHE A 533 48.72 -5.64 1.85
CA PHE A 533 50.09 -5.60 1.34
C PHE A 533 50.40 -4.16 0.91
N GLN A 534 51.44 -3.55 1.47
CA GLN A 534 51.87 -2.21 1.08
C GLN A 534 52.36 -2.21 -0.37
N MET A 535 51.95 -1.21 -1.13
CA MET A 535 52.42 -0.89 -2.49
C MET A 535 52.93 0.56 -2.52
N GLU A 536 53.53 0.97 -3.63
CA GLU A 536 54.02 2.35 -3.84
C GLU A 536 52.87 3.38 -3.66
N ASP A 537 51.71 3.12 -4.28
CA ASP A 537 50.55 4.03 -4.28
C ASP A 537 49.41 3.58 -3.33
N GLY A 538 49.71 2.87 -2.25
CA GLY A 538 48.71 2.48 -1.24
C GLY A 538 48.81 1.01 -0.84
N PHE A 539 47.69 0.30 -0.84
CA PHE A 539 47.61 -1.09 -0.37
C PHE A 539 46.89 -1.99 -1.37
N LEU A 540 47.37 -3.22 -1.50
CA LEU A 540 46.60 -4.32 -2.07
C LEU A 540 46.00 -5.15 -0.94
N VAL A 541 44.68 -5.27 -0.91
CA VAL A 541 43.96 -6.02 0.12
C VAL A 541 43.35 -7.27 -0.50
N ARG A 542 43.66 -8.44 0.05
CA ARG A 542 43.24 -9.74 -0.52
C ARG A 542 42.76 -10.68 0.58
N HIS A 543 41.76 -11.49 0.25
CA HIS A 543 41.33 -12.57 1.13
C HIS A 543 42.48 -13.55 1.37
N HIS A 544 42.66 -14.01 2.61
CA HIS A 544 43.82 -14.81 3.01
C HIS A 544 43.97 -16.14 2.25
N THR A 545 42.88 -16.68 1.70
CA THR A 545 42.89 -17.93 0.91
C THR A 545 43.17 -17.74 -0.59
N LYS A 546 43.29 -16.50 -1.07
CA LYS A 546 43.51 -16.21 -2.50
C LYS A 546 44.95 -15.81 -2.77
N LEU A 547 45.53 -16.33 -3.85
CA LEU A 547 46.89 -15.99 -4.31
C LEU A 547 46.89 -14.81 -5.28
N ASP A 548 45.79 -14.61 -6.00
CA ASP A 548 45.60 -13.60 -7.03
C ASP A 548 44.38 -12.69 -6.74
N GLY A 549 44.25 -11.62 -7.54
CA GLY A 549 43.24 -10.59 -7.35
C GLY A 549 43.48 -9.71 -6.12
N GLY A 550 42.39 -9.22 -5.52
CA GLY A 550 42.41 -8.27 -4.40
C GLY A 550 41.81 -6.92 -4.78
N ARG A 551 41.88 -5.96 -3.85
CA ARG A 551 41.39 -4.59 -4.04
C ARG A 551 42.47 -3.59 -3.70
N LYS A 552 42.58 -2.57 -4.54
CA LYS A 552 43.48 -1.44 -4.29
C LYS A 552 42.80 -0.51 -3.30
N VAL A 553 43.50 -0.16 -2.24
CA VAL A 553 43.05 0.78 -1.21
C VAL A 553 44.08 1.88 -1.08
N TYR A 554 43.63 3.10 -1.35
CA TYR A 554 44.43 4.31 -1.15
C TYR A 554 44.13 4.86 0.24
N TRP A 555 45.17 5.17 1.02
CA TRP A 555 45.03 5.69 2.38
C TRP A 555 46.02 6.82 2.64
N VAL A 556 45.50 8.00 2.97
CA VAL A 556 46.27 9.20 3.33
C VAL A 556 45.97 9.53 4.79
N PRO A 557 46.81 9.09 5.74
CA PRO A 557 46.54 9.24 7.17
C PRO A 557 46.39 10.70 7.61
N GLN A 558 47.21 11.61 7.08
CA GLN A 558 47.22 13.02 7.48
C GLN A 558 45.92 13.75 7.14
N GLU A 559 45.28 13.35 6.03
CA GLU A 559 44.02 13.95 5.56
C GLU A 559 42.80 13.11 5.97
N GLY A 560 43.02 11.92 6.54
CA GLY A 560 41.98 10.96 6.86
C GLY A 560 41.21 10.47 5.63
N ILE A 561 41.86 10.39 4.46
CA ILE A 561 41.22 10.00 3.19
C ILE A 561 41.53 8.54 2.88
N ILE A 562 40.49 7.71 2.84
CA ILE A 562 40.53 6.33 2.33
C ILE A 562 39.65 6.15 1.09
N SER A 563 40.17 5.47 0.07
CA SER A 563 39.39 5.06 -1.10
C SER A 563 39.69 3.60 -1.43
N CYS A 564 38.71 2.88 -1.93
CA CYS A 564 38.85 1.47 -2.28
C CYS A 564 38.25 1.21 -3.66
N SER A 565 38.96 0.46 -4.49
CA SER A 565 38.54 0.12 -5.85
C SER A 565 37.25 -0.71 -5.95
N CYS A 566 36.69 -1.18 -4.82
CA CYS A 566 35.40 -1.87 -4.81
C CYS A 566 34.18 -0.93 -4.79
N HIS A 567 34.41 0.37 -4.56
CA HIS A 567 33.38 1.43 -4.50
C HIS A 567 32.22 1.19 -3.52
N HIS A 568 32.41 0.32 -2.52
CA HIS A 568 31.32 -0.02 -1.59
C HIS A 568 30.87 1.18 -0.76
N PHE A 569 31.78 2.09 -0.41
CA PHE A 569 31.43 3.27 0.37
C PHE A 569 30.63 4.26 -0.47
N GLU A 570 31.03 4.49 -1.71
CA GLU A 570 30.32 5.32 -2.68
C GLU A 570 28.92 4.75 -2.95
N PHE A 571 28.80 3.43 -3.02
CA PHE A 571 27.52 2.75 -3.27
C PHE A 571 26.57 2.73 -2.07
N SER A 572 27.08 2.50 -0.86
CA SER A 572 26.28 2.21 0.34
C SER A 572 26.39 3.25 1.46
N GLY A 573 27.41 4.10 1.43
CA GLY A 573 27.78 5.00 2.53
C GLY A 573 28.42 4.27 3.72
N ILE A 574 28.78 2.98 3.57
CA ILE A 574 29.40 2.14 4.59
C ILE A 574 30.79 1.70 4.11
N LEU A 575 31.81 1.81 4.96
CA LEU A 575 33.17 1.37 4.62
C LEU A 575 33.22 -0.14 4.37
N CYS A 576 33.90 -0.54 3.28
CA CYS A 576 34.12 -1.95 3.00
C CYS A 576 35.14 -2.58 3.94
N ARG A 577 35.08 -3.92 4.02
CA ARG A 577 36.09 -4.76 4.67
C ARG A 577 37.53 -4.47 4.24
N HIS A 578 37.76 -4.07 2.99
CA HIS A 578 39.11 -3.76 2.48
C HIS A 578 39.66 -2.47 3.09
N ALA A 579 38.84 -1.41 3.10
CA ALA A 579 39.19 -0.13 3.70
C ALA A 579 39.39 -0.30 5.22
N LEU A 580 38.46 -1.00 5.88
CA LEU A 580 38.56 -1.30 7.31
C LEU A 580 39.81 -2.11 7.65
N ARG A 581 40.23 -3.07 6.80
CA ARG A 581 41.49 -3.79 7.00
C ARG A 581 42.70 -2.86 7.00
N VAL A 582 42.76 -1.93 6.04
CA VAL A 582 43.86 -0.94 5.97
C VAL A 582 43.84 0.02 7.15
N LEU A 583 42.67 0.50 7.58
CA LEU A 583 42.54 1.33 8.78
C LEU A 583 43.04 0.58 10.03
N SER A 584 42.69 -0.69 10.18
CA SER A 584 43.19 -1.52 11.28
C SER A 584 44.71 -1.71 11.23
N THR A 585 45.29 -1.94 10.05
CA THR A 585 46.76 -2.02 9.89
C THR A 585 47.46 -0.68 10.16
N GLY A 586 46.81 0.43 9.83
CA GLY A 586 47.28 1.79 10.08
C GLY A 586 47.04 2.28 11.52
N ASN A 587 46.66 1.41 12.46
CA ASN A 587 46.34 1.76 13.85
C ASN A 587 45.29 2.89 13.98
N CYS A 588 44.35 2.95 13.05
CA CYS A 588 43.27 3.91 13.09
C CYS A 588 42.19 3.42 14.07
N PHE A 589 42.07 4.08 15.22
CA PHE A 589 41.12 3.66 16.27
C PHE A 589 39.72 4.28 16.11
N GLN A 590 39.59 5.31 15.29
CA GLN A 590 38.33 6.01 15.03
C GLN A 590 38.14 6.18 13.53
N ILE A 591 36.95 5.83 13.04
CA ILE A 591 36.58 6.04 11.64
C ILE A 591 36.55 7.55 11.34
N PRO A 592 37.24 8.04 10.30
CA PRO A 592 37.20 9.45 9.94
C PRO A 592 35.76 9.91 9.64
N ASP A 593 35.40 11.09 10.13
CA ASP A 593 34.02 11.61 10.13
C ASP A 593 33.33 11.60 8.75
N ARG A 594 34.10 11.83 7.68
CA ARG A 594 33.60 11.81 6.29
C ARG A 594 33.04 10.45 5.86
N TYR A 595 33.44 9.36 6.52
CA TYR A 595 32.93 8.00 6.26
C TYR A 595 31.80 7.59 7.21
N LEU A 596 31.27 8.55 7.98
CA LEU A 596 30.08 8.42 8.82
C LEU A 596 29.07 9.47 8.33
N PRO A 597 28.40 9.26 7.17
CA PRO A 597 27.53 10.28 6.58
C PRO A 597 26.33 10.57 7.48
N LEU A 598 25.86 11.83 7.51
CA LEU A 598 24.77 12.29 8.38
C LEU A 598 23.52 11.41 8.27
N ARG A 599 23.19 10.93 7.06
CA ARG A 599 22.04 10.05 6.82
C ARG A 599 22.07 8.72 7.58
N TRP A 600 23.22 8.29 8.10
CA TRP A 600 23.38 7.03 8.84
C TRP A 600 23.63 7.25 10.33
N ARG A 601 23.76 8.50 10.76
CA ARG A 601 23.99 8.83 12.16
C ARG A 601 22.70 8.71 12.96
N SER A 602 22.85 8.29 14.22
CA SER A 602 21.82 8.48 15.22
C SER A 602 21.73 9.97 15.52
N ILE A 603 20.52 10.53 15.46
CA ILE A 603 20.27 11.97 15.69
C ILE A 603 20.58 12.35 17.15
N SER A 604 20.83 11.37 18.02
CA SER A 604 20.79 11.53 19.47
C SER A 604 22.05 12.05 20.18
N ASN A 605 23.23 12.23 19.57
CA ASN A 605 24.46 12.34 20.40
C ASN A 605 25.63 13.28 20.01
N HIS A 606 25.59 14.12 18.96
CA HIS A 606 26.85 14.77 18.51
C HIS A 606 26.88 16.28 18.20
N SER A 607 25.95 17.11 18.66
CA SER A 607 26.17 18.58 18.60
C SER A 607 26.87 19.18 19.82
N ALA A 608 27.27 18.38 20.81
CA ALA A 608 27.85 18.87 22.08
C ALA A 608 29.40 18.95 22.11
N LYS A 609 30.12 18.50 21.07
CA LYS A 609 31.61 18.47 21.11
C LYS A 609 32.35 19.05 19.92
N LEU A 610 31.69 19.52 18.87
CA LEU A 610 32.36 20.04 17.68
C LEU A 610 32.44 21.57 17.63
N ARG A 611 32.84 22.25 18.73
CA ARG A 611 33.31 23.65 18.70
C ARG A 611 34.37 23.99 19.76
N GLN A 612 35.15 23.01 20.23
CA GLN A 612 36.35 23.27 21.03
C GLN A 612 37.57 22.63 20.38
N SER A 613 37.97 23.14 19.22
CA SER A 613 39.37 23.08 18.73
C SER A 613 39.48 23.64 17.31
N ALA A 614 39.63 24.96 17.21
CA ALA A 614 40.47 25.59 16.20
C ALA A 614 40.84 27.00 16.68
N PRO A 615 42.11 27.32 16.90
CA PRO A 615 42.56 28.70 17.03
C PRO A 615 42.89 29.25 15.65
N THR A 616 42.23 30.34 15.22
CA THR A 616 42.86 31.59 14.73
C THR A 616 41.85 32.47 13.97
N ASP A 617 41.86 33.74 14.38
CA ASP A 617 41.60 34.98 13.64
C ASP A 617 40.96 34.89 12.24
N HIS A 618 39.73 35.39 12.12
CA HIS A 618 39.42 36.64 11.41
C HIS A 618 37.94 36.99 11.60
N GLY A 619 37.67 38.29 11.80
CA GLY A 619 36.43 38.82 12.35
C GLY A 619 35.14 38.54 11.58
N GLY A 620 34.17 37.97 12.29
CA GLY A 620 32.76 37.92 11.92
C GLY A 620 31.99 37.26 13.07
N ALA A 621 31.27 38.05 13.88
CA ALA A 621 30.53 37.55 15.04
C ALA A 621 29.47 36.52 14.60
N PRO A 622 29.48 35.27 15.12
CA PRO A 622 28.38 34.33 14.93
C PRO A 622 27.16 34.82 15.72
N THR A 623 25.99 34.73 15.13
CA THR A 623 24.72 35.19 15.74
C THR A 623 24.37 34.35 16.98
N ASP A 624 24.59 34.94 18.16
CA ASP A 624 24.21 34.51 19.54
C ASP A 624 22.81 33.88 19.66
N HIS A 625 21.89 34.18 18.75
CA HIS A 625 20.54 33.60 18.71
C HIS A 625 20.51 32.09 18.38
N GLY A 626 21.37 31.62 17.46
CA GLY A 626 21.38 30.21 17.04
C GLY A 626 21.89 29.28 18.14
N GLU A 627 22.90 29.72 18.89
CA GLU A 627 23.47 28.95 20.01
C GLU A 627 22.48 28.83 21.18
N ARG A 628 21.69 29.88 21.43
CA ARG A 628 20.64 29.88 22.46
C ARG A 628 19.46 28.96 22.11
N ILE A 629 19.05 28.92 20.84
CA ILE A 629 18.03 27.96 20.38
C ILE A 629 18.51 26.53 20.54
N GLN A 630 19.77 26.26 20.21
CA GLN A 630 20.34 24.92 20.30
C GLN A 630 20.53 24.45 21.75
N LEU A 631 20.89 25.36 22.67
CA LEU A 631 20.91 25.09 24.11
C LEU A 631 19.49 24.76 24.62
N LEU A 632 18.48 25.52 24.20
CA LEU A 632 17.09 25.27 24.58
C LEU A 632 16.61 23.90 24.10
N GLN A 633 16.91 23.51 22.85
CA GLN A 633 16.59 22.19 22.32
C GLN A 633 17.27 21.06 23.12
N SER A 634 18.53 21.23 23.51
CA SER A 634 19.25 20.27 24.36
C SER A 634 18.60 20.12 25.73
N LEU A 635 18.19 21.22 26.37
CA LEU A 635 17.53 21.19 27.67
C LEU A 635 16.16 20.50 27.61
N VAL A 636 15.39 20.76 26.56
CA VAL A 636 14.10 20.10 26.33
C VAL A 636 14.28 18.60 26.10
N SER A 637 15.29 18.20 25.32
CA SER A 637 15.61 16.78 25.11
C SER A 637 15.93 16.08 26.43
N THR A 638 16.80 16.66 27.27
CA THR A 638 17.14 16.11 28.59
C THR A 638 15.92 16.01 29.50
N LEU A 639 15.05 17.03 29.49
CA LEU A 639 13.80 17.03 30.24
C LEU A 639 12.91 15.85 29.81
N VAL A 640 12.76 15.61 28.51
CA VAL A 640 11.97 14.48 27.99
C VAL A 640 12.57 13.14 28.44
N THR A 641 13.90 12.97 28.33
CA THR A 641 14.59 11.74 28.76
C THR A 641 14.43 11.46 30.25
N GLU A 642 14.55 12.48 31.12
CA GLU A 642 14.36 12.29 32.57
C GLU A 642 12.91 12.07 32.97
N SER A 643 11.97 12.67 32.23
CA SER A 643 10.53 12.57 32.48
C SER A 643 9.98 11.20 32.12
N ALA A 644 10.54 10.55 31.10
CA ALA A 644 10.14 9.22 30.65
C ALA A 644 10.44 8.08 31.66
N LYS A 645 11.23 8.35 32.71
CA LYS A 645 11.65 7.33 33.69
C LYS A 645 10.53 6.90 34.65
N SER A 646 9.49 7.71 34.85
CA SER A 646 8.31 7.31 35.63
C SER A 646 7.07 8.13 35.25
N LYS A 647 5.89 7.58 35.56
CA LYS A 647 4.61 8.27 35.28
C LYS A 647 4.50 9.59 36.06
N GLU A 648 4.92 9.61 37.33
CA GLU A 648 4.89 10.81 38.16
C GLU A 648 5.80 11.93 37.61
N ARG A 649 6.97 11.57 37.07
CA ARG A 649 7.90 12.53 36.46
C ARG A 649 7.34 13.09 35.15
N LEU A 650 6.71 12.25 34.34
CA LEU A 650 6.06 12.66 33.10
C LEU A 650 4.88 13.60 33.35
N ASP A 651 4.04 13.30 34.34
CA ASP A 651 2.90 14.14 34.72
C ASP A 651 3.38 15.50 35.26
N LEU A 652 4.43 15.50 36.10
CA LEU A 652 5.06 16.72 36.61
C LEU A 652 5.65 17.58 35.48
N ALA A 653 6.43 16.98 34.57
CA ALA A 653 7.06 17.70 33.47
C ALA A 653 6.01 18.28 32.51
N THR A 654 4.98 17.50 32.17
CA THR A 654 3.89 17.96 31.29
C THR A 654 3.16 19.17 31.88
N LYS A 655 2.90 19.15 33.20
CA LYS A 655 2.29 20.29 33.92
C LYS A 655 3.19 21.53 33.90
N GLN A 656 4.48 21.37 34.17
CA GLN A 656 5.42 22.50 34.24
C GLN A 656 5.72 23.09 32.86
N VAL A 657 5.89 22.26 31.83
CA VAL A 657 6.10 22.71 30.45
C VAL A 657 4.89 23.48 29.93
N SER A 658 3.66 23.04 30.26
CA SER A 658 2.43 23.75 29.88
C SER A 658 2.38 25.17 30.48
N ILE A 659 2.76 25.33 31.75
CA ILE A 659 2.83 26.64 32.42
C ILE A 659 3.91 27.53 31.77
N LEU A 660 5.08 26.95 31.49
CA LEU A 660 6.18 27.67 30.86
C LEU A 660 5.82 28.16 29.45
N LEU A 661 5.15 27.32 28.65
CA LEU A 661 4.70 27.66 27.31
C LEU A 661 3.71 28.83 27.32
N SER A 662 2.77 28.85 28.27
CA SER A 662 1.86 29.99 28.43
C SER A 662 2.62 31.28 28.74
N ARG A 663 3.60 31.24 29.65
CA ARG A 663 4.42 32.42 30.01
C ARG A 663 5.28 32.95 28.87
N VAL A 664 5.81 32.05 28.03
CA VAL A 664 6.60 32.43 26.85
C VAL A 664 5.70 33.06 25.78
N ARG A 665 4.47 32.56 25.60
CA ARG A 665 3.49 33.15 24.67
C ARG A 665 3.02 34.53 25.10
N GLU A 666 3.00 34.80 26.39
CA GLU A 666 2.60 36.11 26.96
C GLU A 666 3.72 37.16 26.93
N HIS A 667 4.97 36.79 26.60
CA HIS A 667 6.07 37.76 26.46
C HIS A 667 5.98 38.51 25.12
N SER A 668 5.94 39.85 25.17
CA SER A 668 5.86 40.72 24.00
C SER A 668 7.16 40.76 23.19
N VAL A 669 7.05 40.71 21.86
CA VAL A 669 8.16 40.86 20.92
C VAL A 669 8.44 42.35 20.71
N SER A 670 9.64 42.84 21.02
CA SER A 670 10.04 44.21 20.71
C SER A 670 10.32 44.36 19.21
N SER A 671 9.61 45.27 18.54
CA SER A 671 9.85 45.63 17.13
C SER A 671 11.09 46.52 17.00
N PRO A 672 11.98 46.35 16.00
CA PRO A 672 13.09 47.26 15.78
C PRO A 672 12.59 48.58 15.18
N ALA A 673 13.02 49.70 15.78
CA ALA A 673 12.70 51.06 15.39
C ALA A 673 13.05 51.35 13.91
N VAL A 674 12.08 51.96 13.21
CA VAL A 674 12.25 52.59 11.90
C VAL A 674 13.24 53.76 12.06
N ARG A 675 14.38 53.71 11.37
CA ARG A 675 15.28 54.86 11.22
C ARG A 675 14.73 55.74 10.11
N ASP A 676 14.21 56.91 10.48
CA ASP A 676 13.90 58.00 9.55
C ASP A 676 15.17 58.48 8.85
N VAL A 677 15.12 58.54 7.51
CA VAL A 677 16.11 59.20 6.66
C VAL A 677 15.64 60.64 6.44
N PRO A 678 16.45 61.68 6.74
CA PRO A 678 16.04 63.04 6.48
C PRO A 678 16.16 63.37 4.99
N SER A 679 15.05 63.81 4.40
CA SER A 679 14.95 64.35 3.05
C SER A 679 15.58 65.75 2.98
N LEU A 680 16.62 65.88 2.17
CA LEU A 680 17.19 67.15 1.76
C LEU A 680 16.30 67.80 0.69
N HIS A 681 15.73 68.95 1.03
CA HIS A 681 15.12 69.90 0.10
C HIS A 681 16.12 70.37 -0.97
N ARG A 682 15.71 70.36 -2.24
CA ARG A 682 16.18 71.34 -3.24
C ARG A 682 15.12 71.56 -4.34
N ASN A 683 14.53 72.77 -4.29
CA ASN A 683 13.89 73.63 -5.30
C ASN A 683 13.86 73.10 -6.76
N VAL A 684 12.79 73.22 -7.55
CA VAL A 684 11.76 74.26 -7.75
C VAL A 684 10.44 73.61 -8.13
#